data_AF-A0ABD1P8B9-F1
#
_entry.id   AF-A0ABD1P8B9-F1
#
_cell.length_a   1.000
_cell.length_b   1.000
_cell.length_c   1.000
_cell.angle_alpha   90.00
_cell.angle_beta   90.00
_cell.angle_gamma   90.00
#
_symmetry.space_group_name_H-M   'P 1'
#
loop_
_entity.id
_entity.type
_entity.pdbx_description
1 polymer ?
#
loop_
_entity_poly.entity_id
_entity_poly.type
_entity_poly.pdbx_seq_one_letter_code
_entity_poly.pdbx_strand_id
1 'polypeptide(L)'
;MASSSTGPSDMSTAILIRVDQSGKGDFTKIQDAIDSVPTNNSELVFIWVKPGTYREKIVVPADKPFITLNGNQASTTVITWNDGGDVLSDSPTVEISASDFVGHYLTFQNTYGKGGKGVALRVTGDRVAFYGCSIRSYQDTLLDDAGRHYYKNCYIEGATDFIFGNAASLFERCHLHSISGGNGAITAQKREFPSENTGFVFLGCKITGNGGALLGRPWGSYSRVVFALSYMSSVVQSEGWNDWEDPNKQSSVYYGEYNCYGPGANREKRVKWSHSLSNEEASPFLNKSMIGGRGWLRPAPTRHGLKQYRNGWADGPAYITQCPVQTGHSYTYDFNVTGQRGTLWWHAHIFWLRATVYGAIVIMPKQGTPYPFPQPDSEFNLILGEWWNDDVEEVVKQGNKQGLPPKMSDAHTINGKPGPLFPCSEKYTYAVEVEQGKTYLLRIINSALNDELFFAIAGHNMTVVEIDAVYTKPFTTEAILIAPGQTTNVLVRANKVPGRYFMAARSFMDAPISIDNKTATAILQYKGIPNTVVPSLPQLPALNDTAFALSYNSKLRSLNSLKFPANVPLKVDRQLFYTIGLGINPCPTCQNGTQLTASLNNITFVMPQIGLLQAHYFNQKGVFTTDFPDRPPKPFNYTGAPLTANLQTSQSTRPRLSKIAFNSTVELILQDTNLLSVESHPFHLHGYNFFVVGTGVGNFDPKKHPAKFNLVDPPERNTIGVPTGGWTAIRFRADNPGVWFMHCHLELHTSWGLKTAFVVEDGPGPDHSILPPPKDLPPC
;
A
#
# COMPACT_ATOMS: atom_id res chain seq x y z
N MET A 1 -41.34 -27.89 -10.12
CA MET A 1 -40.38 -27.57 -9.04
C MET A 1 -39.00 -27.54 -9.68
N ALA A 2 -38.44 -26.35 -9.90
CA ALA A 2 -37.09 -26.18 -10.41
C ALA A 2 -36.32 -25.36 -9.38
N SER A 3 -35.39 -26.01 -8.69
CA SER A 3 -34.47 -25.35 -7.75
C SER A 3 -33.32 -24.74 -8.53
N SER A 4 -33.32 -23.42 -8.67
CA SER A 4 -32.16 -22.66 -9.11
C SER A 4 -31.14 -22.62 -7.97
N SER A 5 -30.03 -23.34 -8.12
CA SER A 5 -28.85 -23.15 -7.29
C SER A 5 -28.11 -21.91 -7.78
N THR A 6 -28.11 -20.86 -6.97
CA THR A 6 -27.23 -19.70 -7.16
C THR A 6 -25.84 -20.09 -6.67
N GLY A 7 -24.88 -20.14 -7.60
CA GLY A 7 -23.45 -20.24 -7.26
C GLY A 7 -22.97 -19.01 -6.48
N PRO A 8 -21.79 -19.09 -5.83
CA PRO A 8 -21.22 -17.96 -5.10
C PRO A 8 -20.93 -16.80 -6.08
N SER A 9 -21.47 -15.61 -5.78
CA SER A 9 -21.21 -14.40 -6.53
C SER A 9 -19.74 -13.99 -6.43
N ASP A 10 -19.22 -13.52 -7.56
CA ASP A 10 -17.85 -13.04 -7.74
C ASP A 10 -17.66 -11.70 -6.99
N MET A 11 -17.03 -11.72 -5.81
CA MET A 11 -16.74 -10.50 -5.02
C MET A 11 -15.62 -9.61 -5.59
N SER A 12 -15.21 -9.78 -6.85
CA SER A 12 -14.06 -9.09 -7.46
C SER A 12 -14.33 -7.64 -7.88
N THR A 13 -15.59 -7.22 -8.06
CA THR A 13 -15.94 -5.90 -8.59
C THR A 13 -16.85 -5.11 -7.65
N ALA A 14 -16.34 -4.05 -7.02
CA ALA A 14 -17.14 -3.20 -6.14
C ALA A 14 -18.04 -2.23 -6.94
N ILE A 15 -19.34 -2.21 -6.63
CA ILE A 15 -20.30 -1.26 -7.19
C ILE A 15 -20.02 0.13 -6.61
N LEU A 16 -19.64 1.10 -7.44
CA LEU A 16 -19.37 2.48 -7.01
C LEU A 16 -20.63 3.35 -7.12
N ILE A 17 -21.05 3.95 -6.00
CA ILE A 17 -22.13 4.94 -5.93
C ILE A 17 -21.54 6.27 -5.44
N ARG A 18 -21.81 7.39 -6.11
CA ARG A 18 -21.32 8.72 -5.71
C ARG A 18 -22.43 9.56 -5.10
N VAL A 19 -22.13 10.18 -3.97
CA VAL A 19 -23.00 11.15 -3.30
C VAL A 19 -22.38 12.54 -3.37
N ASP A 20 -23.09 13.50 -3.96
CA ASP A 20 -22.64 14.89 -4.11
C ASP A 20 -23.83 15.85 -3.99
N GLN A 21 -23.83 16.68 -2.93
CA GLN A 21 -24.91 17.65 -2.67
C GLN A 21 -25.08 18.69 -3.80
N SER A 22 -24.08 18.87 -4.68
CA SER A 22 -24.17 19.77 -5.83
C SER A 22 -24.96 19.20 -7.01
N GLY A 23 -25.45 17.95 -6.91
CA GLY A 23 -26.20 17.28 -7.99
C GLY A 23 -25.33 16.64 -9.07
N LYS A 24 -24.01 16.59 -8.88
CA LYS A 24 -23.05 16.00 -9.83
C LYS A 24 -22.71 14.53 -9.55
N GLY A 25 -23.27 13.96 -8.49
CA GLY A 25 -23.15 12.55 -8.10
C GLY A 25 -24.31 11.71 -8.63
N ASP A 26 -24.28 10.42 -8.32
CA ASP A 26 -25.39 9.51 -8.61
C ASP A 26 -26.59 9.80 -7.67
N PHE A 27 -26.32 10.28 -6.45
CA PHE A 27 -27.31 10.80 -5.51
C PHE A 27 -26.85 12.13 -4.89
N THR A 28 -27.80 12.94 -4.42
CA THR A 28 -27.51 14.17 -3.64
C THR A 28 -27.48 13.94 -2.13
N LYS A 29 -28.10 12.85 -1.68
CA LYS A 29 -28.27 12.45 -0.28
C LYS A 29 -27.59 11.12 -0.02
N ILE A 30 -27.08 10.93 1.19
CA ILE A 30 -26.41 9.69 1.58
C ILE A 30 -27.44 8.58 1.78
N GLN A 31 -28.60 8.88 2.38
CA GLN A 31 -29.62 7.87 2.62
C GLN A 31 -30.14 7.29 1.30
N ASP A 32 -30.44 8.14 0.31
CA ASP A 32 -30.93 7.69 -1.00
C ASP A 32 -29.95 6.72 -1.68
N ALA A 33 -28.63 6.93 -1.51
CA ALA A 33 -27.61 6.02 -2.03
C ALA A 33 -27.60 4.67 -1.31
N ILE A 34 -27.76 4.65 0.01
CA ILE A 34 -27.91 3.41 0.80
C ILE A 34 -29.21 2.69 0.42
N ASP A 35 -30.29 3.43 0.22
CA ASP A 35 -31.61 2.90 -0.16
C ASP A 35 -31.57 2.23 -1.54
N SER A 36 -30.72 2.73 -2.45
CA SER A 36 -30.51 2.13 -3.78
C SER A 36 -29.81 0.78 -3.78
N VAL A 37 -29.11 0.42 -2.69
CA VAL A 37 -28.49 -0.89 -2.56
C VAL A 37 -29.57 -1.96 -2.37
N PRO A 38 -29.55 -3.08 -3.10
CA PRO A 38 -30.54 -4.15 -2.97
C PRO A 38 -30.64 -4.70 -1.55
N THR A 39 -31.83 -5.18 -1.18
CA THR A 39 -32.02 -5.97 0.06
C THR A 39 -31.34 -7.32 -0.06
N ASN A 40 -30.87 -7.88 1.06
CA ASN A 40 -29.99 -9.06 1.13
C ASN A 40 -28.76 -8.94 0.23
N ASN A 41 -28.12 -7.77 0.24
CA ASN A 41 -26.95 -7.49 -0.58
C ASN A 41 -25.84 -8.52 -0.36
N SER A 42 -25.24 -9.01 -1.43
CA SER A 42 -24.04 -9.88 -1.39
C SER A 42 -22.85 -9.30 -2.16
N GLU A 43 -23.03 -8.12 -2.76
CA GLU A 43 -22.03 -7.44 -3.57
C GLU A 43 -21.25 -6.42 -2.73
N LEU A 44 -19.98 -6.18 -3.05
CA LEU A 44 -19.25 -5.08 -2.44
C LEU A 44 -19.78 -3.75 -2.98
N VAL A 45 -20.33 -2.89 -2.13
CA VAL A 45 -20.84 -1.58 -2.56
C VAL A 45 -20.01 -0.48 -1.93
N PHE A 46 -19.39 0.35 -2.75
CA PHE A 46 -18.59 1.49 -2.33
C PHE A 46 -19.36 2.79 -2.57
N ILE A 47 -19.80 3.44 -1.50
CA ILE A 47 -20.48 4.73 -1.54
C ILE A 47 -19.46 5.83 -1.26
N TRP A 48 -19.06 6.57 -2.30
CA TRP A 48 -18.14 7.69 -2.21
C TRP A 48 -18.89 9.00 -1.97
N VAL A 49 -18.68 9.60 -0.80
CA VAL A 49 -19.33 10.83 -0.35
C VAL A 49 -18.37 12.00 -0.54
N LYS A 50 -18.78 12.98 -1.35
CA LYS A 50 -18.00 14.20 -1.58
C LYS A 50 -17.88 15.06 -0.31
N PRO A 51 -16.89 15.97 -0.24
CA PRO A 51 -16.84 16.98 0.81
C PRO A 51 -18.14 17.77 0.91
N GLY A 52 -18.64 17.97 2.13
CA GLY A 52 -19.93 18.61 2.40
C GLY A 52 -20.41 18.37 3.83
N THR A 53 -21.41 19.13 4.24
CA THR A 53 -22.14 18.92 5.49
C THR A 53 -23.52 18.36 5.16
N TYR A 54 -23.67 17.07 5.40
CA TYR A 54 -24.85 16.27 5.15
C TYR A 54 -25.70 16.27 6.41
N ARG A 55 -26.73 17.13 6.43
CA ARG A 55 -27.68 17.19 7.55
C ARG A 55 -28.78 16.16 7.33
N GLU A 56 -28.50 14.91 7.69
CA GLU A 56 -29.35 13.74 7.44
C GLU A 56 -29.29 12.79 8.65
N LYS A 57 -30.40 12.08 8.92
CA LYS A 57 -30.37 10.85 9.73
C LYS A 57 -30.12 9.68 8.80
N ILE A 58 -29.10 8.88 9.08
CA ILE A 58 -28.69 7.76 8.23
C ILE A 58 -28.94 6.43 8.93
N VAL A 59 -29.53 5.48 8.22
CA VAL A 59 -29.63 4.08 8.64
C VAL A 59 -29.07 3.21 7.52
N VAL A 60 -28.10 2.36 7.87
CA VAL A 60 -27.63 1.26 7.01
C VAL A 60 -28.31 -0.03 7.52
N PRO A 61 -29.39 -0.49 6.85
CA PRO A 61 -30.20 -1.60 7.33
C PRO A 61 -29.43 -2.93 7.41
N ALA A 62 -29.84 -3.81 8.32
CA ALA A 62 -29.15 -5.09 8.56
C ALA A 62 -29.09 -6.02 7.33
N ASP A 63 -30.06 -5.91 6.42
CA ASP A 63 -30.14 -6.68 5.18
C ASP A 63 -29.29 -6.09 4.04
N LYS A 64 -28.46 -5.07 4.30
CA LYS A 64 -27.55 -4.48 3.31
C LYS A 64 -26.07 -4.57 3.73
N PRO A 65 -25.51 -5.78 3.93
CA PRO A 65 -24.10 -5.94 4.30
C PRO A 65 -23.16 -5.53 3.16
N PHE A 66 -21.85 -5.52 3.43
CA PHE A 66 -20.78 -5.24 2.46
C PHE A 66 -20.77 -3.81 1.87
N ILE A 67 -21.40 -2.85 2.56
CA ILE A 67 -21.32 -1.43 2.20
C ILE A 67 -20.05 -0.80 2.80
N THR A 68 -19.27 -0.12 1.96
CA THR A 68 -18.23 0.82 2.37
C THR A 68 -18.71 2.24 2.15
N LEU A 69 -18.81 3.03 3.22
CA LEU A 69 -19.07 4.47 3.14
C LEU A 69 -17.76 5.23 3.27
N ASN A 70 -17.38 5.95 2.22
CA ASN A 70 -16.07 6.59 2.12
C ASN A 70 -16.20 8.09 1.90
N GLY A 71 -15.73 8.89 2.85
CA GLY A 71 -15.50 10.32 2.70
C GLY A 71 -14.11 10.63 2.16
N ASN A 72 -13.89 11.88 1.75
CA ASN A 72 -12.58 12.31 1.27
C ASN A 72 -11.59 12.53 2.43
N GLN A 73 -12.04 13.26 3.46
CA GLN A 73 -11.33 13.51 4.71
C GLN A 73 -12.37 13.78 5.81
N ALA A 74 -12.12 13.31 7.03
CA ALA A 74 -13.06 13.50 8.14
C ALA A 74 -13.33 14.99 8.43
N SER A 75 -12.34 15.87 8.24
CA SER A 75 -12.47 17.31 8.42
C SER A 75 -13.43 17.99 7.42
N THR A 76 -13.70 17.36 6.28
CA THR A 76 -14.43 17.99 5.17
C THR A 76 -15.73 17.27 4.80
N THR A 77 -15.96 16.04 5.27
CA THR A 77 -17.18 15.27 5.00
C THR A 77 -17.87 14.95 6.32
N VAL A 78 -18.92 15.72 6.64
CA VAL A 78 -19.60 15.69 7.94
C VAL A 78 -21.05 15.25 7.76
N ILE A 79 -21.44 14.17 8.43
CA ILE A 79 -22.84 13.75 8.58
C ILE A 79 -23.31 14.24 9.95
N THR A 80 -24.37 15.05 9.97
CA THR A 80 -24.78 15.73 11.19
C THR A 80 -26.29 15.78 11.43
N TRP A 81 -26.66 15.65 12.71
CA TRP A 81 -28.01 15.91 13.21
C TRP A 81 -27.94 16.50 14.64
N ASN A 82 -29.08 16.68 15.30
CA ASN A 82 -29.14 17.32 16.62
C ASN A 82 -30.27 16.83 17.52
N ASP A 83 -30.83 15.64 17.27
CA ASP A 83 -31.84 15.07 18.15
C ASP A 83 -31.18 14.50 19.41
N GLY A 84 -31.83 14.73 20.54
CA GLY A 84 -31.57 14.01 21.77
C GLY A 84 -32.79 13.16 22.16
N GLY A 85 -32.66 12.32 23.17
CA GLY A 85 -33.75 11.45 23.62
C GLY A 85 -33.31 10.00 23.76
N ASP A 86 -34.16 9.07 23.35
CA ASP A 86 -33.84 7.63 23.41
C ASP A 86 -32.59 7.31 22.56
N VAL A 87 -31.72 6.44 23.08
CA VAL A 87 -30.43 6.10 22.43
C VAL A 87 -30.57 5.05 21.33
N LEU A 88 -31.70 4.35 21.26
CA LEU A 88 -31.98 3.31 20.27
C LEU A 88 -32.84 3.84 19.11
N SER A 89 -33.76 4.77 19.35
CA SER A 89 -34.69 5.28 18.31
C SER A 89 -34.49 6.74 17.91
N ASP A 90 -34.33 7.63 18.89
CA ASP A 90 -34.54 9.07 18.63
C ASP A 90 -33.23 9.79 18.32
N SER A 91 -32.23 9.62 19.17
CA SER A 91 -31.00 10.41 19.14
C SER A 91 -29.93 10.00 18.11
N PRO A 92 -29.83 8.76 17.59
CA PRO A 92 -28.80 8.41 16.62
C PRO A 92 -28.82 9.27 15.35
N THR A 93 -27.72 9.96 15.05
CA THR A 93 -27.51 10.63 13.76
C THR A 93 -27.26 9.61 12.66
N VAL A 94 -26.43 8.60 12.94
CA VAL A 94 -26.18 7.48 12.03
C VAL A 94 -26.32 6.16 12.77
N GLU A 95 -27.04 5.22 12.19
CA GLU A 95 -27.19 3.84 12.65
C GLU A 95 -26.64 2.87 11.60
N ILE A 96 -25.70 2.01 12.02
CA ILE A 96 -25.11 0.96 11.19
C ILE A 96 -25.56 -0.40 11.73
N SER A 97 -26.58 -0.96 11.10
CA SER A 97 -27.13 -2.27 11.45
C SER A 97 -26.64 -3.39 10.52
N ALA A 98 -26.09 -3.03 9.36
CA ALA A 98 -25.45 -3.94 8.42
C ALA A 98 -24.14 -4.54 8.96
N SER A 99 -23.95 -5.84 8.73
CA SER A 99 -22.66 -6.51 8.94
C SER A 99 -21.68 -6.25 7.79
N ASP A 100 -20.39 -6.47 8.01
CA ASP A 100 -19.33 -6.27 7.00
C ASP A 100 -19.26 -4.83 6.44
N PHE A 101 -19.66 -3.85 7.26
CA PHE A 101 -19.62 -2.44 6.92
C PHE A 101 -18.23 -1.83 7.15
N VAL A 102 -17.83 -0.91 6.27
CA VAL A 102 -16.60 -0.12 6.45
C VAL A 102 -16.86 1.38 6.33
N GLY A 103 -16.46 2.15 7.34
CA GLY A 103 -16.46 3.62 7.31
C GLY A 103 -15.05 4.18 7.14
N HIS A 104 -14.85 5.07 6.17
CA HIS A 104 -13.56 5.72 5.91
C HIS A 104 -13.66 7.23 5.89
N TYR A 105 -12.83 7.92 6.68
CA TYR A 105 -12.58 9.37 6.56
C TYR A 105 -13.85 10.25 6.59
N LEU A 106 -14.79 9.93 7.49
CA LEU A 106 -16.05 10.67 7.69
C LEU A 106 -16.11 11.25 9.10
N THR A 107 -16.83 12.35 9.27
CA THR A 107 -17.29 12.80 10.57
C THR A 107 -18.75 12.41 10.80
N PHE A 108 -19.02 11.72 11.90
CA PHE A 108 -20.37 11.48 12.44
C PHE A 108 -20.57 12.43 13.62
N GLN A 109 -21.59 13.30 13.55
CA GLN A 109 -21.76 14.37 14.52
C GLN A 109 -23.20 14.53 15.00
N ASN A 110 -23.41 14.49 16.31
CA ASN A 110 -24.66 14.96 16.92
C ASN A 110 -24.39 16.28 17.67
N THR A 111 -25.19 17.30 17.38
CA THR A 111 -25.03 18.67 17.90
C THR A 111 -26.05 19.03 18.99
N TYR A 112 -26.80 18.07 19.54
CA TYR A 112 -27.78 18.29 20.61
C TYR A 112 -27.21 19.02 21.85
N GLY A 113 -25.94 18.74 22.17
CA GLY A 113 -25.20 19.44 23.22
C GLY A 113 -25.52 18.93 24.62
N LYS A 114 -25.50 19.83 25.62
CA LYS A 114 -25.56 19.47 27.05
C LYS A 114 -26.95 19.07 27.57
N GLY A 115 -27.98 19.10 26.72
CA GLY A 115 -29.37 18.88 27.12
C GLY A 115 -29.72 17.44 27.50
N GLY A 116 -28.82 16.48 27.26
CA GLY A 116 -29.05 15.05 27.47
C GLY A 116 -28.32 14.20 26.43
N LYS A 117 -28.80 12.96 26.23
CA LYS A 117 -28.19 11.96 25.36
C LYS A 117 -28.32 12.35 23.89
N GLY A 118 -27.23 12.30 23.14
CA GLY A 118 -27.20 12.64 21.71
C GLY A 118 -26.24 11.71 20.96
N VAL A 119 -26.74 10.60 20.44
CA VAL A 119 -25.90 9.61 19.75
C VAL A 119 -25.47 10.11 18.37
N ALA A 120 -24.16 10.21 18.14
CA ALA A 120 -23.62 10.55 16.82
C ALA A 120 -23.55 9.32 15.91
N LEU A 121 -23.18 8.17 16.48
CA LEU A 121 -23.06 6.91 15.76
C LEU A 121 -23.53 5.76 16.64
N ARG A 122 -24.46 4.97 16.13
CA ARG A 122 -24.91 3.69 16.68
C ARG A 122 -24.44 2.56 15.78
N VAL A 123 -23.83 1.52 16.33
CA VAL A 123 -23.32 0.36 15.57
C VAL A 123 -23.79 -0.92 16.22
N THR A 124 -24.51 -1.76 15.45
CA THR A 124 -25.08 -3.03 15.93
C THR A 124 -24.80 -4.22 14.99
N GLY A 125 -24.35 -3.96 13.75
CA GLY A 125 -23.94 -5.01 12.80
C GLY A 125 -22.65 -5.73 13.22
N ASP A 126 -22.39 -6.94 12.73
CA ASP A 126 -21.13 -7.65 13.03
C ASP A 126 -20.05 -7.36 11.99
N ARG A 127 -18.76 -7.41 12.38
CA ARG A 127 -17.61 -7.16 11.48
C ARG A 127 -17.62 -5.77 10.86
N VAL A 128 -17.76 -4.75 11.71
CA VAL A 128 -17.80 -3.34 11.29
C VAL A 128 -16.47 -2.65 11.58
N ALA A 129 -15.89 -1.98 10.58
CA ALA A 129 -14.62 -1.28 10.74
C ALA A 129 -14.70 0.21 10.39
N PHE A 130 -13.98 1.06 11.14
CA PHE A 130 -13.84 2.49 10.89
C PHE A 130 -12.36 2.88 10.85
N TYR A 131 -11.95 3.61 9.82
CA TYR A 131 -10.57 4.11 9.71
C TYR A 131 -10.54 5.61 9.46
N GLY A 132 -9.79 6.32 10.31
CA GLY A 132 -9.59 7.76 10.16
C GLY A 132 -10.86 8.60 10.27
N CYS A 133 -11.90 8.06 10.91
CA CYS A 133 -13.18 8.75 11.11
C CYS A 133 -13.13 9.64 12.36
N SER A 134 -14.05 10.61 12.43
CA SER A 134 -14.26 11.45 13.60
C SER A 134 -15.69 11.25 14.12
N ILE A 135 -15.88 11.00 15.41
CA ILE A 135 -17.19 10.75 16.02
C ILE A 135 -17.36 11.76 17.16
N ARG A 136 -18.34 12.67 17.06
CA ARG A 136 -18.44 13.83 17.96
C ARG A 136 -19.85 14.04 18.47
N SER A 137 -20.01 14.11 19.78
CA SER A 137 -21.20 14.61 20.46
C SER A 137 -20.81 15.05 21.87
N TYR A 138 -21.80 15.34 22.73
CA TYR A 138 -21.57 15.71 24.12
C TYR A 138 -21.77 14.53 25.07
N GLN A 139 -22.97 13.96 25.14
CA GLN A 139 -23.28 12.84 26.03
C GLN A 139 -23.77 11.65 25.20
N ASP A 140 -23.33 10.43 25.54
CA ASP A 140 -23.69 9.19 24.85
C ASP A 140 -23.31 9.26 23.35
N THR A 141 -22.05 9.57 23.02
CA THR A 141 -21.61 9.91 21.66
C THR A 141 -21.59 8.72 20.68
N LEU A 142 -20.89 7.65 21.05
CA LEU A 142 -20.77 6.42 20.27
C LEU A 142 -21.47 5.29 21.03
N LEU A 143 -22.63 4.89 20.52
CA LEU A 143 -23.31 3.67 20.95
C LEU A 143 -22.76 2.48 20.18
N ASP A 144 -21.75 1.85 20.76
CA ASP A 144 -21.11 0.65 20.27
C ASP A 144 -21.84 -0.59 20.80
N ASP A 145 -23.02 -0.83 20.21
CA ASP A 145 -24.14 -1.57 20.80
C ASP A 145 -23.88 -3.08 20.89
N ALA A 146 -23.60 -3.72 19.75
CA ALA A 146 -23.42 -5.16 19.61
C ALA A 146 -22.57 -5.50 18.37
N GLY A 147 -21.94 -6.68 18.34
CA GLY A 147 -21.10 -7.13 17.22
C GLY A 147 -19.60 -7.03 17.51
N ARG A 148 -18.77 -7.38 16.52
CA ARG A 148 -17.30 -7.26 16.57
C ARG A 148 -16.84 -6.06 15.76
N HIS A 149 -16.19 -5.09 16.39
CA HIS A 149 -15.85 -3.82 15.76
C HIS A 149 -14.38 -3.45 15.86
N TYR A 150 -13.93 -2.70 14.87
CA TYR A 150 -12.56 -2.20 14.81
C TYR A 150 -12.52 -0.72 14.45
N TYR A 151 -11.91 0.09 15.30
CA TYR A 151 -11.71 1.52 15.09
C TYR A 151 -10.23 1.80 15.03
N LYS A 152 -9.72 2.34 13.93
CA LYS A 152 -8.29 2.64 13.76
C LYS A 152 -8.05 4.09 13.39
N ASN A 153 -7.15 4.75 14.13
CA ASN A 153 -6.78 6.15 13.90
C ASN A 153 -8.01 7.10 13.92
N CYS A 154 -9.05 6.77 14.67
CA CYS A 154 -10.26 7.59 14.76
C CYS A 154 -10.13 8.66 15.85
N TYR A 155 -10.82 9.78 15.68
CA TYR A 155 -11.02 10.80 16.71
C TYR A 155 -12.40 10.62 17.33
N ILE A 156 -12.49 10.52 18.66
CA ILE A 156 -13.77 10.34 19.37
C ILE A 156 -13.84 11.38 20.49
N GLU A 157 -14.91 12.17 20.50
CA GLU A 157 -15.07 13.31 21.40
C GLU A 157 -16.41 13.28 22.14
N GLY A 158 -16.36 13.51 23.45
CA GLY A 158 -17.56 13.69 24.29
C GLY A 158 -17.24 13.98 25.75
N ALA A 159 -18.28 14.12 26.57
CA ALA A 159 -18.22 14.50 27.97
C ALA A 159 -18.60 13.35 28.90
N THR A 160 -19.75 12.71 28.69
CA THR A 160 -20.30 11.69 29.58
C THR A 160 -20.65 10.44 28.80
N ASP A 161 -20.16 9.29 29.26
CA ASP A 161 -20.38 7.96 28.69
C ASP A 161 -20.20 7.93 27.17
N PHE A 162 -19.20 8.64 26.67
CA PHE A 162 -19.19 8.97 25.25
C PHE A 162 -18.79 7.80 24.35
N ILE A 163 -18.35 6.68 24.92
CA ILE A 163 -18.27 5.37 24.27
C ILE A 163 -19.00 4.35 25.14
N PHE A 164 -20.15 3.85 24.70
CA PHE A 164 -21.01 3.00 25.54
C PHE A 164 -21.68 1.89 24.73
N GLY A 165 -22.10 0.80 25.38
CA GLY A 165 -22.72 -0.36 24.72
C GLY A 165 -22.08 -1.69 25.09
N ASN A 166 -22.40 -2.76 24.36
CA ASN A 166 -21.96 -4.14 24.65
C ASN A 166 -21.19 -4.79 23.50
N ALA A 167 -20.66 -4.04 22.52
CA ALA A 167 -19.86 -4.65 21.45
C ALA A 167 -18.53 -5.26 21.96
N ALA A 168 -17.96 -6.16 21.16
CA ALA A 168 -16.56 -6.58 21.28
C ALA A 168 -15.72 -5.68 20.37
N SER A 169 -15.02 -4.71 20.95
CA SER A 169 -14.43 -3.62 20.17
C SER A 169 -12.98 -3.35 20.50
N LEU A 170 -12.19 -3.17 19.43
CA LEU A 170 -10.80 -2.73 19.51
C LEU A 170 -10.67 -1.33 18.90
N PHE A 171 -10.28 -0.38 19.74
CA PHE A 171 -9.87 0.96 19.37
C PHE A 171 -8.34 1.00 19.32
N GLU A 172 -7.77 1.06 18.13
CA GLU A 172 -6.32 1.04 17.90
C GLU A 172 -5.83 2.42 17.43
N ARG A 173 -4.91 3.02 18.19
CA ARG A 173 -4.30 4.33 17.88
C ARG A 173 -5.33 5.45 17.70
N CYS A 174 -6.47 5.34 18.37
CA CYS A 174 -7.50 6.37 18.37
C CYS A 174 -7.14 7.52 19.32
N HIS A 175 -7.68 8.70 19.03
CA HIS A 175 -7.59 9.88 19.89
C HIS A 175 -8.94 10.09 20.57
N LEU A 176 -8.98 9.89 21.89
CA LEU A 176 -10.14 10.14 22.73
C LEU A 176 -10.00 11.53 23.36
N HIS A 177 -10.97 12.41 23.10
CA HIS A 177 -10.95 13.78 23.58
C HIS A 177 -12.14 14.07 24.48
N SER A 178 -11.88 14.27 25.78
CA SER A 178 -12.93 14.66 26.72
C SER A 178 -13.19 16.16 26.66
N ILE A 179 -14.44 16.54 26.46
CA ILE A 179 -14.92 17.93 26.54
C ILE A 179 -15.73 18.18 27.82
N SER A 180 -15.57 17.32 28.83
CA SER A 180 -16.30 17.44 30.09
C SER A 180 -15.84 18.65 30.92
N GLY A 181 -16.75 19.18 31.74
CA GLY A 181 -16.44 20.31 32.64
C GLY A 181 -15.79 19.91 33.97
N GLY A 182 -15.48 18.63 34.21
CA GLY A 182 -14.85 18.21 35.47
C GLY A 182 -15.10 16.77 35.91
N ASN A 183 -16.25 16.17 35.57
CA ASN A 183 -16.68 14.84 36.05
C ASN A 183 -17.22 13.94 34.91
N GLY A 184 -16.56 13.98 33.75
CA GLY A 184 -16.94 13.14 32.62
C GLY A 184 -16.58 11.68 32.78
N ALA A 185 -17.09 10.82 31.89
CA ALA A 185 -16.66 9.43 31.77
C ALA A 185 -16.45 9.07 30.29
N ILE A 186 -15.33 8.41 29.99
CA ILE A 186 -15.00 8.00 28.62
C ILE A 186 -15.85 6.80 28.22
N THR A 187 -15.90 5.75 29.05
CA THR A 187 -16.59 4.51 28.70
C THR A 187 -17.72 4.12 29.65
N ALA A 188 -18.81 3.58 29.11
CA ALA A 188 -19.85 2.88 29.86
C ALA A 188 -20.20 1.53 29.19
N GLN A 189 -19.45 0.48 29.52
CA GLN A 189 -19.60 -0.83 28.86
C GLN A 189 -20.63 -1.71 29.57
N LYS A 190 -21.48 -2.40 28.80
CA LYS A 190 -22.72 -3.08 29.24
C LYS A 190 -22.66 -4.62 29.22
N ARG A 191 -21.51 -5.23 29.45
CA ARG A 191 -21.43 -6.69 29.58
C ARG A 191 -22.16 -7.14 30.84
N GLU A 192 -23.15 -8.02 30.69
CA GLU A 192 -24.05 -8.47 31.76
C GLU A 192 -23.76 -9.88 32.25
N PHE A 193 -23.08 -10.72 31.46
CA PHE A 193 -22.78 -12.09 31.84
C PHE A 193 -21.30 -12.45 31.64
N PRO A 194 -20.72 -13.32 32.48
CA PRO A 194 -19.33 -13.74 32.35
C PRO A 194 -19.08 -14.59 31.10
N SER A 195 -20.13 -15.18 30.51
CA SER A 195 -20.06 -15.96 29.27
C SER A 195 -19.95 -15.10 28.01
N GLU A 196 -20.32 -13.81 28.07
CA GLU A 196 -20.20 -12.91 26.93
C GLU A 196 -18.72 -12.62 26.65
N ASN A 197 -18.31 -12.64 25.38
CA ASN A 197 -16.95 -12.25 24.99
C ASN A 197 -16.89 -10.81 24.44
N THR A 198 -17.60 -9.89 25.10
CA THR A 198 -17.71 -8.47 24.72
C THR A 198 -16.83 -7.58 25.60
N GLY A 199 -16.66 -6.31 25.22
CA GLY A 199 -15.85 -5.36 25.98
C GLY A 199 -15.10 -4.39 25.08
N PHE A 200 -14.54 -3.35 25.68
CA PHE A 200 -13.80 -2.30 24.96
C PHE A 200 -12.32 -2.35 25.27
N VAL A 201 -11.49 -2.41 24.22
CA VAL A 201 -10.03 -2.38 24.33
C VAL A 201 -9.49 -1.17 23.59
N PHE A 202 -8.68 -0.38 24.29
CA PHE A 202 -8.01 0.80 23.77
C PHE A 202 -6.51 0.54 23.72
N LEU A 203 -5.98 0.32 22.51
CA LEU A 203 -4.61 -0.07 22.26
C LEU A 203 -3.82 1.05 21.59
N GLY A 204 -2.81 1.59 22.27
CA GLY A 204 -1.98 2.67 21.73
C GLY A 204 -2.73 3.98 21.52
N CYS A 205 -3.85 4.19 22.25
CA CYS A 205 -4.69 5.36 22.12
C CYS A 205 -4.10 6.58 22.84
N LYS A 206 -4.62 7.77 22.50
CA LYS A 206 -4.26 9.03 23.16
C LYS A 206 -5.50 9.62 23.84
N ILE A 207 -5.43 9.85 25.15
CA ILE A 207 -6.49 10.49 25.93
C ILE A 207 -6.09 11.92 26.26
N THR A 208 -6.92 12.86 25.84
CA THR A 208 -6.77 14.31 26.08
C THR A 208 -8.12 14.90 26.47
N GLY A 209 -8.13 16.15 26.90
CA GLY A 209 -9.38 16.86 27.11
C GLY A 209 -9.21 18.07 28.01
N ASN A 210 -10.36 18.62 28.39
CA ASN A 210 -10.48 19.72 29.34
C ASN A 210 -11.11 19.20 30.65
N GLY A 211 -10.80 19.84 31.79
CA GLY A 211 -11.36 19.44 33.09
C GLY A 211 -10.86 18.07 33.55
N GLY A 212 -11.79 17.20 33.99
CA GLY A 212 -11.50 15.88 34.53
C GLY A 212 -12.45 14.82 33.97
N ALA A 213 -11.92 13.65 33.63
CA ALA A 213 -12.69 12.51 33.12
C ALA A 213 -12.22 11.19 33.75
N LEU A 214 -13.20 10.34 34.05
CA LEU A 214 -12.98 8.94 34.37
C LEU A 214 -12.70 8.15 33.08
N LEU A 215 -11.82 7.15 33.17
CA LEU A 215 -11.59 6.15 32.13
C LEU A 215 -12.88 5.38 31.82
N GLY A 216 -13.72 5.14 32.82
CA GLY A 216 -15.01 4.49 32.61
C GLY A 216 -15.77 4.11 33.87
N ARG A 217 -16.97 3.58 33.66
CA ARG A 217 -17.85 3.07 34.71
C ARG A 217 -18.77 1.94 34.20
N PRO A 218 -19.14 0.96 35.03
CA PRO A 218 -19.80 -0.28 34.59
C PRO A 218 -21.32 -0.12 34.45
N TRP A 219 -21.79 0.02 33.21
CA TRP A 219 -23.22 -0.04 32.92
C TRP A 219 -23.77 -1.44 33.23
N GLY A 220 -23.08 -2.50 32.77
CA GLY A 220 -23.43 -3.90 33.04
C GLY A 220 -22.62 -4.52 34.18
N SER A 221 -23.14 -5.61 34.76
CA SER A 221 -22.58 -6.21 35.98
C SER A 221 -21.22 -6.92 35.76
N TYR A 222 -20.87 -7.27 34.53
CA TYR A 222 -19.61 -7.94 34.15
C TYR A 222 -18.79 -7.09 33.16
N SER A 223 -19.01 -5.77 33.23
CA SER A 223 -18.42 -4.77 32.35
C SER A 223 -16.91 -4.98 32.16
N ARG A 224 -16.42 -4.88 30.92
CA ARG A 224 -15.00 -5.12 30.59
C ARG A 224 -14.41 -3.98 29.76
N VAL A 225 -13.42 -3.30 30.31
CA VAL A 225 -12.68 -2.20 29.66
C VAL A 225 -11.19 -2.31 29.93
N VAL A 226 -10.37 -2.24 28.89
CA VAL A 226 -8.90 -2.31 28.99
C VAL A 226 -8.25 -1.15 28.23
N PHE A 227 -7.39 -0.40 28.92
CA PHE A 227 -6.45 0.54 28.27
C PHE A 227 -5.05 -0.08 28.27
N ALA A 228 -4.46 -0.22 27.10
CA ALA A 228 -3.13 -0.79 26.92
C ALA A 228 -2.24 0.13 26.08
N LEU A 229 -1.00 0.34 26.53
CA LEU A 229 0.02 1.14 25.83
C LEU A 229 -0.47 2.55 25.44
N SER A 230 -1.42 3.09 26.19
CA SER A 230 -2.14 4.32 25.84
C SER A 230 -1.58 5.51 26.62
N TYR A 231 -1.49 6.65 25.94
CA TYR A 231 -1.10 7.92 26.57
C TYR A 231 -2.31 8.54 27.28
N MET A 232 -2.13 8.92 28.54
CA MET A 232 -3.14 9.60 29.36
C MET A 232 -2.61 10.97 29.80
N SER A 233 -3.21 12.04 29.28
CA SER A 233 -2.97 13.39 29.81
C SER A 233 -3.57 13.56 31.21
N SER A 234 -3.29 14.69 31.86
CA SER A 234 -3.78 15.01 33.22
C SER A 234 -5.30 15.19 33.32
N VAL A 235 -6.02 15.07 32.21
CA VAL A 235 -7.49 15.02 32.20
C VAL A 235 -8.02 13.78 32.92
N VAL A 236 -7.27 12.68 32.94
CA VAL A 236 -7.72 11.45 33.60
C VAL A 236 -7.67 11.64 35.12
N GLN A 237 -8.82 11.50 35.77
CA GLN A 237 -8.94 11.61 37.22
C GLN A 237 -8.12 10.51 37.93
N SER A 238 -7.68 10.80 39.14
CA SER A 238 -6.71 9.95 39.86
C SER A 238 -7.27 8.58 40.25
N GLU A 239 -8.56 8.53 40.59
CA GLU A 239 -9.36 7.33 40.83
C GLU A 239 -9.51 6.46 39.57
N GLY A 240 -9.45 7.08 38.39
CA GLY A 240 -9.54 6.45 37.07
C GLY A 240 -10.92 5.89 36.73
N TRP A 241 -11.59 5.21 37.66
CA TRP A 241 -12.82 4.47 37.41
C TRP A 241 -13.85 4.71 38.52
N ASN A 242 -15.12 4.58 38.18
CA ASN A 242 -16.23 4.63 39.13
C ASN A 242 -17.05 3.34 39.01
N ASP A 243 -17.61 2.85 40.11
CA ASP A 243 -18.36 1.58 40.19
C ASP A 243 -19.87 1.75 39.95
N TRP A 244 -20.29 2.94 39.49
CA TRP A 244 -21.69 3.31 39.30
C TRP A 244 -22.52 3.27 40.58
N GLU A 245 -21.88 3.57 41.73
CA GLU A 245 -22.52 3.55 43.06
C GLU A 245 -23.04 2.17 43.48
N ASP A 246 -22.50 1.10 42.89
CA ASP A 246 -22.84 -0.28 43.21
C ASP A 246 -21.59 -1.11 43.54
N PRO A 247 -21.22 -1.19 44.83
CA PRO A 247 -20.05 -1.96 45.27
C PRO A 247 -20.10 -3.44 44.91
N ASN A 248 -21.28 -4.03 44.64
CA ASN A 248 -21.39 -5.45 44.30
C ASN A 248 -20.71 -5.76 42.95
N LYS A 249 -20.67 -4.79 42.03
CA LYS A 249 -20.05 -4.92 40.71
C LYS A 249 -18.53 -5.01 40.77
N GLN A 250 -17.90 -4.48 41.81
CA GLN A 250 -16.45 -4.41 41.94
C GLN A 250 -15.78 -5.79 41.84
N SER A 251 -16.49 -6.86 42.22
CA SER A 251 -15.98 -8.24 42.19
C SER A 251 -16.07 -8.91 40.81
N SER A 252 -16.89 -8.40 39.89
CA SER A 252 -17.23 -9.03 38.62
C SER A 252 -16.81 -8.25 37.38
N VAL A 253 -16.57 -6.94 37.50
CA VAL A 253 -16.09 -6.08 36.41
C VAL A 253 -14.59 -6.28 36.15
N TYR A 254 -14.16 -6.09 34.91
CA TYR A 254 -12.75 -6.23 34.51
C TYR A 254 -12.23 -4.93 33.89
N TYR A 255 -11.65 -4.09 34.74
CA TYR A 255 -11.21 -2.73 34.40
C TYR A 255 -9.70 -2.66 34.54
N GLY A 256 -8.98 -2.67 33.42
CA GLY A 256 -7.54 -2.91 33.38
C GLY A 256 -6.72 -1.81 32.70
N GLU A 257 -5.54 -1.55 33.24
CA GLU A 257 -4.51 -0.71 32.62
C GLU A 257 -3.23 -1.52 32.43
N TYR A 258 -2.65 -1.48 31.22
CA TYR A 258 -1.36 -2.11 30.89
C TYR A 258 -0.41 -1.10 30.27
N ASN A 259 0.73 -0.83 30.92
CA ASN A 259 1.80 0.04 30.41
C ASN A 259 1.28 1.36 29.81
N CYS A 260 0.24 1.95 30.41
CA CYS A 260 -0.23 3.28 30.07
C CYS A 260 0.74 4.32 30.65
N TYR A 261 0.88 5.45 29.98
CA TYR A 261 1.90 6.44 30.29
C TYR A 261 1.38 7.88 30.16
N GLY A 262 2.09 8.83 30.75
CA GLY A 262 1.67 10.23 30.83
C GLY A 262 1.12 10.61 32.21
N PRO A 263 0.85 11.90 32.46
CA PRO A 263 0.51 12.40 33.78
C PRO A 263 -0.79 11.83 34.37
N GLY A 264 -1.76 11.48 33.52
CA GLY A 264 -3.02 10.86 33.95
C GLY A 264 -2.93 9.36 34.20
N ALA A 265 -1.80 8.71 33.87
CA ALA A 265 -1.61 7.28 34.03
C ALA A 265 -1.07 6.88 35.41
N ASN A 266 -0.83 7.83 36.33
CA ASN A 266 -0.41 7.51 37.69
C ASN A 266 -1.52 6.70 38.40
N ARG A 267 -1.17 5.49 38.84
CA ARG A 267 -2.11 4.55 39.45
C ARG A 267 -2.16 4.57 40.99
N GLU A 268 -1.37 5.41 41.67
CA GLU A 268 -1.27 5.47 43.14
C GLU A 268 -2.63 5.65 43.85
N LYS A 269 -3.56 6.38 43.21
CA LYS A 269 -4.91 6.65 43.75
C LYS A 269 -6.03 5.94 43.00
N ARG A 270 -5.71 5.01 42.10
CA ARG A 270 -6.73 4.26 41.37
C ARG A 270 -7.59 3.48 42.34
N VAL A 271 -8.86 3.31 42.00
CA VAL A 271 -9.75 2.44 42.77
C VAL A 271 -9.16 1.04 42.91
N LYS A 272 -9.28 0.48 44.12
CA LYS A 272 -8.59 -0.77 44.51
C LYS A 272 -9.01 -2.00 43.72
N TRP A 273 -10.22 -1.98 43.15
CA TRP A 273 -10.76 -3.06 42.33
C TRP A 273 -10.31 -3.00 40.85
N SER A 274 -9.57 -1.95 40.44
CA SER A 274 -9.00 -1.87 39.08
C SER A 274 -7.69 -2.66 38.96
N HIS A 275 -7.46 -3.25 37.79
CA HIS A 275 -6.34 -4.16 37.57
C HIS A 275 -5.12 -3.45 36.98
N SER A 276 -3.95 -3.65 37.60
CA SER A 276 -2.66 -3.47 36.93
C SER A 276 -2.36 -4.74 36.18
N LEU A 277 -2.47 -4.73 34.86
CA LEU A 277 -2.27 -5.96 34.10
C LEU A 277 -0.78 -6.29 33.99
N SER A 278 -0.43 -7.56 34.20
CA SER A 278 0.84 -8.14 33.78
C SER A 278 0.93 -8.28 32.26
N ASN A 279 2.10 -8.64 31.76
CA ASN A 279 2.29 -8.92 30.33
C ASN A 279 1.38 -10.09 29.87
N GLU A 280 1.25 -11.11 30.71
CA GLU A 280 0.45 -12.31 30.45
C GLU A 280 -1.04 -11.98 30.41
N GLU A 281 -1.54 -11.21 31.38
CA GLU A 281 -2.94 -10.78 31.43
C GLU A 281 -3.29 -9.80 30.31
N ALA A 282 -2.35 -8.93 29.92
CA ALA A 282 -2.57 -7.97 28.85
C ALA A 282 -2.52 -8.61 27.45
N SER A 283 -1.74 -9.68 27.26
CA SER A 283 -1.47 -10.33 25.97
C SER A 283 -2.69 -10.53 25.06
N PRO A 284 -3.87 -10.99 25.55
CA PRO A 284 -5.07 -11.16 24.73
C PRO A 284 -5.66 -9.85 24.17
N PHE A 285 -5.34 -8.72 24.82
CA PHE A 285 -5.81 -7.37 24.49
C PHE A 285 -4.80 -6.57 23.65
N LEU A 286 -3.56 -7.06 23.49
CA LEU A 286 -2.52 -6.37 22.71
C LEU A 286 -2.59 -6.64 21.20
N ASN A 287 -3.63 -7.36 20.74
CA ASN A 287 -3.80 -7.72 19.35
C ASN A 287 -5.30 -7.84 18.99
N LYS A 288 -5.61 -8.17 17.74
CA LYS A 288 -6.99 -8.20 17.20
C LYS A 288 -7.77 -9.47 17.59
N SER A 289 -7.24 -10.34 18.44
CA SER A 289 -7.85 -11.62 18.81
C SER A 289 -9.20 -11.46 19.49
N MET A 290 -9.37 -10.47 20.37
CA MET A 290 -10.62 -10.27 21.12
C MET A 290 -11.82 -10.06 20.19
N ILE A 291 -11.60 -9.36 19.07
CA ILE A 291 -12.64 -9.08 18.07
C ILE A 291 -12.66 -10.12 16.94
N GLY A 292 -11.91 -11.20 17.07
CA GLY A 292 -11.71 -12.18 15.99
C GLY A 292 -11.20 -11.54 14.69
N GLY A 293 -10.49 -10.41 14.77
CA GLY A 293 -10.21 -9.53 13.64
C GLY A 293 -9.37 -10.16 12.53
N ARG A 294 -8.63 -11.24 12.86
CA ARG A 294 -7.99 -12.09 11.85
C ARG A 294 -9.00 -12.55 10.81
N GLY A 295 -10.17 -13.04 11.25
CA GLY A 295 -11.18 -13.68 10.41
C GLY A 295 -11.96 -12.77 9.46
N TRP A 296 -11.88 -11.43 9.61
CA TRP A 296 -12.73 -10.52 8.84
C TRP A 296 -12.12 -9.18 8.44
N LEU A 297 -10.96 -8.79 8.97
CA LEU A 297 -10.24 -7.61 8.50
C LEU A 297 -9.40 -7.97 7.26
N ARG A 298 -9.54 -7.21 6.16
CA ARG A 298 -8.84 -7.49 4.88
C ARG A 298 -7.30 -7.36 5.01
N PRO A 299 -6.50 -8.22 4.32
CA PRO A 299 -5.03 -8.26 4.44
C PRO A 299 -4.29 -7.11 3.72
N ALA A 300 -3.01 -6.91 4.06
CA ALA A 300 -2.20 -5.75 3.68
C ALA A 300 -1.14 -6.01 2.56
N PRO A 301 -0.83 -4.99 1.73
CA PRO A 301 0.09 -5.04 0.59
C PRO A 301 1.59 -4.88 0.94
N THR A 302 2.48 -5.11 -0.03
CA THR A 302 3.95 -4.95 0.06
C THR A 302 4.42 -3.54 -0.27
N ARG A 303 5.58 -3.10 0.22
CA ARG A 303 6.09 -1.72 0.00
C ARG A 303 7.27 -1.68 -0.96
N HIS A 304 7.00 -1.33 -2.20
CA HIS A 304 8.02 -1.21 -3.24
C HIS A 304 9.02 -0.10 -2.94
N GLY A 305 10.32 -0.44 -2.98
CA GLY A 305 11.42 0.51 -2.84
C GLY A 305 11.72 0.99 -1.43
N LEU A 306 10.98 0.58 -0.40
CA LEU A 306 11.38 0.86 0.98
C LEU A 306 12.56 -0.02 1.39
N LYS A 307 13.56 0.56 2.05
CA LYS A 307 14.79 -0.17 2.41
C LYS A 307 14.59 -1.23 3.50
N GLN A 308 13.58 -1.08 4.37
CA GLN A 308 13.26 -2.08 5.40
C GLN A 308 14.47 -2.52 6.24
N TYR A 309 15.32 -1.57 6.66
CA TYR A 309 16.57 -1.86 7.35
C TYR A 309 16.37 -2.89 8.48
N ARG A 310 17.04 -4.05 8.33
CA ARG A 310 17.05 -5.20 9.24
C ARG A 310 15.69 -5.90 9.41
N ASN A 311 14.68 -5.50 8.66
CA ASN A 311 13.29 -5.88 8.87
C ASN A 311 12.67 -6.46 7.60
N GLY A 312 13.33 -7.45 7.01
CA GLY A 312 12.80 -8.17 5.83
C GLY A 312 11.41 -8.76 6.07
N TRP A 313 11.00 -9.00 7.32
CA TRP A 313 9.66 -9.46 7.68
C TRP A 313 8.54 -8.54 7.20
N ALA A 314 8.81 -7.23 7.09
CA ALA A 314 7.84 -6.24 6.62
C ALA A 314 7.98 -5.91 5.13
N ASP A 315 8.78 -6.66 4.37
CA ASP A 315 9.01 -6.45 2.94
C ASP A 315 7.83 -6.94 2.09
N GLY A 316 7.30 -8.13 2.41
CA GLY A 316 6.06 -8.67 1.85
C GLY A 316 6.09 -9.67 0.67
N PRO A 317 7.18 -9.89 -0.10
CA PRO A 317 7.14 -10.87 -1.20
C PRO A 317 6.87 -12.29 -0.69
N ALA A 318 5.77 -12.88 -1.16
CA ALA A 318 5.29 -14.18 -0.69
C ALA A 318 6.31 -15.30 -0.99
N TYR A 319 6.51 -16.15 0.00
CA TYR A 319 7.53 -17.20 0.06
C TYR A 319 8.99 -16.72 -0.06
N ILE A 320 9.24 -15.42 -0.15
CA ILE A 320 10.58 -14.85 -0.03
C ILE A 320 10.82 -14.37 1.39
N THR A 321 10.01 -13.45 1.91
CA THR A 321 10.19 -12.92 3.28
C THR A 321 9.13 -13.36 4.27
N GLN A 322 7.98 -13.82 3.77
CA GLN A 322 6.87 -14.34 4.57
C GLN A 322 6.05 -15.36 3.77
N CYS A 323 5.29 -16.21 4.45
CA CYS A 323 4.20 -16.92 3.76
C CYS A 323 3.02 -15.99 3.46
N PRO A 324 2.15 -16.35 2.49
CA PRO A 324 0.99 -15.53 2.14
C PRO A 324 0.08 -15.31 3.36
N VAL A 325 -0.47 -14.10 3.47
CA VAL A 325 -1.56 -13.86 4.42
C VAL A 325 -2.81 -14.54 3.85
N GLN A 326 -3.21 -15.66 4.46
CA GLN A 326 -4.37 -16.43 4.00
C GLN A 326 -5.67 -15.64 4.16
N THR A 327 -6.69 -16.00 3.37
CA THR A 327 -8.06 -15.49 3.54
C THR A 327 -8.51 -15.65 4.99
N GLY A 328 -9.10 -14.60 5.56
CA GLY A 328 -9.50 -14.59 6.97
C GLY A 328 -8.32 -14.59 7.96
N HIS A 329 -7.13 -14.13 7.53
CA HIS A 329 -6.00 -13.84 8.41
C HIS A 329 -5.50 -12.41 8.22
N SER A 330 -4.72 -11.92 9.19
CA SER A 330 -4.15 -10.57 9.18
C SER A 330 -2.69 -10.58 9.58
N TYR A 331 -1.88 -9.72 8.97
CA TYR A 331 -0.48 -9.51 9.32
C TYR A 331 -0.18 -8.02 9.42
N THR A 332 0.54 -7.60 10.46
CA THR A 332 0.87 -6.20 10.69
C THR A 332 2.27 -5.90 10.19
N TYR A 333 2.35 -5.16 9.10
CA TYR A 333 3.62 -4.65 8.60
C TYR A 333 4.05 -3.39 9.40
N ASP A 334 4.96 -3.55 10.35
CA ASP A 334 5.60 -2.45 11.09
C ASP A 334 6.99 -2.14 10.52
N PHE A 335 7.33 -0.86 10.35
CA PHE A 335 8.51 -0.43 9.60
C PHE A 335 8.83 1.05 9.80
N ASN A 336 10.10 1.39 9.57
CA ASN A 336 10.59 2.77 9.59
C ASN A 336 11.07 3.20 8.21
N VAL A 337 10.69 4.42 7.79
CA VAL A 337 11.23 5.04 6.59
C VAL A 337 12.50 5.81 6.97
N THR A 338 13.65 5.32 6.53
CA THR A 338 14.96 5.88 6.93
C THR A 338 15.71 6.40 5.71
N GLY A 339 16.05 7.69 5.72
CA GLY A 339 16.89 8.31 4.69
C GLY A 339 16.23 8.52 3.33
N GLN A 340 15.02 8.00 3.10
CA GLN A 340 14.27 8.16 1.86
C GLN A 340 13.35 9.39 1.92
N ARG A 341 13.09 10.00 0.76
CA ARG A 341 12.18 11.14 0.61
C ARG A 341 11.73 11.23 -0.84
N GLY A 342 10.46 11.47 -1.08
CA GLY A 342 9.92 11.47 -2.42
C GLY A 342 8.77 10.52 -2.65
N THR A 343 8.71 9.93 -3.84
CA THR A 343 7.64 9.04 -4.25
C THR A 343 8.12 7.60 -4.34
N LEU A 344 7.41 6.71 -3.65
CA LEU A 344 7.45 5.26 -3.80
C LEU A 344 6.01 4.78 -4.00
N TRP A 345 5.80 3.47 -3.91
CA TRP A 345 4.49 2.87 -4.03
C TRP A 345 4.41 1.55 -3.27
N TRP A 346 3.21 1.02 -3.11
CA TRP A 346 2.95 -0.30 -2.55
C TRP A 346 2.17 -1.12 -3.56
N HIS A 347 2.35 -2.44 -3.54
CA HIS A 347 1.61 -3.36 -4.39
C HIS A 347 1.47 -4.75 -3.76
N ALA A 348 0.51 -5.57 -4.18
CA ALA A 348 0.51 -6.98 -3.84
C ALA A 348 1.75 -7.68 -4.45
N HIS A 349 2.32 -8.66 -3.76
CA HIS A 349 3.52 -9.38 -4.23
C HIS A 349 3.34 -10.88 -4.09
N ILE A 350 2.20 -11.32 -4.64
CA ILE A 350 1.81 -12.70 -4.82
C ILE A 350 0.89 -12.75 -6.03
N PHE A 351 1.21 -13.64 -6.96
CA PHE A 351 0.52 -13.75 -8.25
C PHE A 351 0.44 -12.39 -8.98
N TRP A 352 -0.52 -12.22 -9.87
CA TRP A 352 -0.74 -10.98 -10.61
C TRP A 352 -1.74 -10.06 -9.88
N LEU A 353 -1.94 -10.24 -8.57
CA LEU A 353 -2.87 -9.41 -7.77
C LEU A 353 -2.53 -7.92 -7.82
N ARG A 354 -1.27 -7.56 -8.10
CA ARG A 354 -0.90 -6.15 -8.31
C ARG A 354 -1.43 -5.53 -9.60
N ALA A 355 -2.17 -6.27 -10.43
CA ALA A 355 -2.95 -5.67 -11.52
C ALA A 355 -4.04 -4.73 -11.01
N THR A 356 -4.50 -4.92 -9.77
CA THR A 356 -5.53 -4.08 -9.14
C THR A 356 -5.20 -3.65 -7.71
N VAL A 357 -4.28 -4.34 -7.02
CA VAL A 357 -3.91 -4.06 -5.63
C VAL A 357 -2.59 -3.30 -5.54
N TYR A 358 -2.64 -1.97 -5.65
CA TYR A 358 -1.49 -1.07 -5.53
C TYR A 358 -1.90 0.36 -5.13
N GLY A 359 -0.92 1.18 -4.75
CA GLY A 359 -1.13 2.61 -4.47
C GLY A 359 0.18 3.37 -4.19
N ALA A 360 0.10 4.69 -4.14
CA ALA A 360 1.27 5.54 -3.91
C ALA A 360 1.74 5.54 -2.44
N ILE A 361 3.05 5.73 -2.23
CA ILE A 361 3.66 6.11 -0.95
C ILE A 361 4.38 7.44 -1.18
N VAL A 362 3.92 8.50 -0.52
CA VAL A 362 4.60 9.82 -0.58
C VAL A 362 5.32 10.06 0.74
N ILE A 363 6.65 10.19 0.66
CA ILE A 363 7.55 10.46 1.77
C ILE A 363 7.94 11.94 1.71
N MET A 364 7.20 12.77 2.44
CA MET A 364 7.49 14.22 2.47
C MET A 364 8.88 14.49 3.08
N PRO A 365 9.54 15.60 2.71
CA PRO A 365 10.69 16.09 3.46
C PRO A 365 10.36 16.22 4.95
N LYS A 366 11.36 16.00 5.82
CA LYS A 366 11.20 16.25 7.26
C LYS A 366 10.69 17.67 7.48
N GLN A 367 9.81 17.86 8.46
CA GLN A 367 9.27 19.18 8.80
C GLN A 367 10.40 20.22 8.96
N GLY A 368 10.23 21.39 8.34
CA GLY A 368 11.25 22.45 8.31
C GLY A 368 12.38 22.24 7.29
N THR A 369 12.40 21.12 6.56
CA THR A 369 13.39 20.87 5.49
C THR A 369 12.78 21.20 4.13
N PRO A 370 13.24 22.25 3.42
CA PRO A 370 12.74 22.55 2.09
C PRO A 370 13.24 21.52 1.06
N TYR A 371 12.51 21.43 -0.05
CA TYR A 371 12.99 20.76 -1.27
C TYR A 371 14.30 21.40 -1.78
N PRO A 372 15.14 20.65 -2.52
CA PRO A 372 16.32 21.21 -3.18
C PRO A 372 15.99 21.99 -4.46
N PHE A 373 14.71 22.11 -4.80
CA PHE A 373 14.15 22.89 -5.89
C PHE A 373 13.06 23.82 -5.34
N PRO A 374 12.63 24.85 -6.09
CA PRO A 374 11.56 25.75 -5.65
C PRO A 374 10.30 24.98 -5.22
N GLN A 375 9.71 25.38 -4.09
CA GLN A 375 8.50 24.76 -3.56
C GLN A 375 7.39 24.80 -4.62
N PRO A 376 6.81 23.64 -5.02
CA PRO A 376 5.68 23.63 -5.94
C PRO A 376 4.44 24.23 -5.26
N ASP A 377 3.56 24.84 -6.07
CA ASP A 377 2.30 25.42 -5.62
C ASP A 377 1.28 24.33 -5.21
N SER A 378 1.35 23.16 -5.84
CA SER A 378 0.58 21.96 -5.48
C SER A 378 1.25 20.69 -6.05
N GLU A 379 0.79 19.52 -5.61
CA GLU A 379 1.34 18.22 -6.00
C GLU A 379 0.23 17.23 -6.36
N PHE A 380 0.47 16.36 -7.34
CA PHE A 380 -0.49 15.34 -7.77
C PHE A 380 0.18 13.98 -7.95
N ASN A 381 -0.51 12.90 -7.56
CA ASN A 381 -0.07 11.53 -7.81
C ASN A 381 -0.68 11.02 -9.13
N LEU A 382 0.17 10.47 -9.99
CA LEU A 382 -0.22 9.85 -11.26
C LEU A 382 0.31 8.41 -11.28
N ILE A 383 -0.60 7.44 -11.24
CA ILE A 383 -0.25 6.03 -11.25
C ILE A 383 -0.63 5.44 -12.61
N LEU A 384 0.37 5.02 -13.38
CA LEU A 384 0.20 4.34 -14.66
C LEU A 384 -0.01 2.85 -14.40
N GLY A 385 -1.01 2.24 -15.01
CA GLY A 385 -1.30 0.82 -14.82
C GLY A 385 -1.89 0.17 -16.07
N GLU A 386 -2.27 -1.09 -15.94
CA GLU A 386 -2.93 -1.90 -16.98
C GLU A 386 -4.29 -2.39 -16.47
N TRP A 387 -5.17 -2.75 -17.41
CA TRP A 387 -6.51 -3.26 -17.16
C TRP A 387 -6.82 -4.43 -18.10
N TRP A 388 -7.39 -5.49 -17.54
CA TRP A 388 -7.98 -6.61 -18.27
C TRP A 388 -9.49 -6.61 -18.04
N ASN A 389 -10.25 -6.93 -19.08
CA ASN A 389 -11.70 -7.15 -18.96
C ASN A 389 -12.01 -8.47 -18.23
N ASP A 390 -11.15 -9.48 -18.42
CA ASP A 390 -11.24 -10.78 -17.78
C ASP A 390 -10.52 -10.77 -16.42
N ASP A 391 -10.86 -11.71 -15.53
CA ASP A 391 -10.09 -11.94 -14.29
C ASP A 391 -8.63 -12.26 -14.62
N VAL A 392 -7.72 -11.44 -14.09
CA VAL A 392 -6.28 -11.50 -14.36
C VAL A 392 -5.69 -12.87 -13.98
N GLU A 393 -6.13 -13.47 -12.88
CA GLU A 393 -5.63 -14.78 -12.47
C GLU A 393 -6.13 -15.90 -13.40
N GLU A 394 -7.33 -15.78 -13.95
CA GLU A 394 -7.82 -16.71 -14.96
C GLU A 394 -7.07 -16.56 -16.29
N VAL A 395 -6.75 -15.32 -16.70
CA VAL A 395 -5.90 -15.04 -17.88
C VAL A 395 -4.52 -15.70 -17.72
N VAL A 396 -3.92 -15.61 -16.53
CA VAL A 396 -2.63 -16.25 -16.21
C VAL A 396 -2.76 -17.78 -16.22
N LYS A 397 -3.79 -18.34 -15.60
CA LYS A 397 -4.04 -19.80 -15.60
C LYS A 397 -4.20 -20.35 -17.01
N GLN A 398 -4.90 -19.63 -17.89
CA GLN A 398 -5.08 -20.04 -19.29
C GLN A 398 -3.75 -20.05 -20.06
N GLY A 399 -2.94 -18.99 -19.93
CA GLY A 399 -1.60 -18.94 -20.53
C GLY A 399 -0.72 -20.09 -20.06
N ASN A 400 -0.65 -20.30 -18.74
CA ASN A 400 0.14 -21.39 -18.14
C ASN A 400 -0.31 -22.78 -18.60
N LYS A 401 -1.61 -23.04 -18.71
CA LYS A 401 -2.15 -24.32 -19.21
C LYS A 401 -1.73 -24.59 -20.66
N GLN A 402 -1.64 -23.55 -21.48
CA GLN A 402 -1.20 -23.65 -22.87
C GLN A 402 0.33 -23.73 -23.00
N GLY A 403 1.07 -23.24 -21.99
CA GLY A 403 2.52 -23.04 -22.09
C GLY A 403 2.90 -21.78 -22.88
N LEU A 404 1.97 -20.83 -22.97
CA LEU A 404 2.07 -19.59 -23.74
C LEU A 404 2.02 -18.37 -22.81
N PRO A 405 2.42 -17.17 -23.26
CA PRO A 405 2.20 -15.97 -22.47
C PRO A 405 0.70 -15.73 -22.24
N PRO A 406 0.29 -15.23 -21.06
CA PRO A 406 -1.07 -14.76 -20.83
C PRO A 406 -1.46 -13.65 -21.82
N LYS A 407 -2.76 -13.47 -22.04
CA LYS A 407 -3.29 -12.40 -22.90
C LYS A 407 -2.86 -11.03 -22.37
N MET A 408 -2.47 -10.13 -23.27
CA MET A 408 -2.11 -8.74 -22.95
C MET A 408 -3.32 -7.96 -22.40
N SER A 409 -3.05 -6.82 -21.77
CA SER A 409 -4.09 -5.94 -21.26
C SER A 409 -5.03 -5.43 -22.35
N ASP A 410 -6.26 -5.15 -21.94
CA ASP A 410 -7.26 -4.51 -22.77
C ASP A 410 -7.08 -2.98 -22.78
N ALA A 411 -6.46 -2.39 -21.75
CA ALA A 411 -6.13 -0.98 -21.72
C ALA A 411 -4.97 -0.64 -20.77
N HIS A 412 -4.17 0.35 -21.15
CA HIS A 412 -3.41 1.17 -20.21
C HIS A 412 -4.32 2.14 -19.45
N THR A 413 -3.92 2.55 -18.24
CA THR A 413 -4.66 3.48 -17.39
C THR A 413 -3.77 4.53 -16.74
N ILE A 414 -4.36 5.70 -16.45
CA ILE A 414 -3.79 6.73 -15.56
C ILE A 414 -4.75 6.90 -14.39
N ASN A 415 -4.28 6.62 -13.17
CA ASN A 415 -5.08 6.55 -11.94
C ASN A 415 -6.31 5.63 -12.09
N GLY A 416 -6.12 4.46 -12.72
CA GLY A 416 -7.16 3.45 -12.94
C GLY A 416 -8.22 3.84 -13.99
N LYS A 417 -7.96 4.86 -14.82
CA LYS A 417 -8.85 5.31 -15.89
C LYS A 417 -8.14 5.26 -17.26
N PRO A 418 -8.71 4.60 -18.29
CA PRO A 418 -8.11 4.55 -19.63
C PRO A 418 -8.10 5.89 -20.37
N GLY A 419 -9.12 6.72 -20.14
CA GLY A 419 -9.34 7.99 -20.85
C GLY A 419 -10.24 7.86 -22.08
N PRO A 420 -10.52 8.98 -22.79
CA PRO A 420 -11.59 9.04 -23.80
C PRO A 420 -11.28 8.30 -25.10
N LEU A 421 -10.05 7.81 -25.30
CA LEU A 421 -9.69 7.01 -26.47
C LEU A 421 -10.23 5.56 -26.40
N PHE A 422 -10.86 5.20 -25.28
CA PHE A 422 -11.47 3.89 -25.06
C PHE A 422 -13.00 3.99 -24.96
N PRO A 423 -13.74 2.96 -25.42
CA PRO A 423 -15.18 2.88 -25.23
C PRO A 423 -15.57 3.08 -23.75
N CYS A 424 -16.70 3.74 -23.52
CA CYS A 424 -17.30 3.93 -22.19
C CYS A 424 -16.43 4.69 -21.15
N SER A 425 -15.32 5.30 -21.57
CA SER A 425 -14.30 5.83 -20.65
C SER A 425 -14.25 7.37 -20.57
N GLU A 426 -14.82 8.09 -21.54
CA GLU A 426 -14.74 9.56 -21.64
C GLU A 426 -15.22 10.29 -20.37
N LYS A 427 -16.42 9.95 -19.87
CA LYS A 427 -17.07 10.58 -18.70
C LYS A 427 -16.24 10.48 -17.41
N TYR A 428 -15.34 9.50 -17.32
CA TYR A 428 -14.59 9.18 -16.11
C TYR A 428 -13.09 9.43 -16.23
N THR A 429 -12.67 10.12 -17.29
CA THR A 429 -11.27 10.50 -17.53
C THR A 429 -10.73 11.28 -16.34
N TYR A 430 -9.58 10.86 -15.82
CA TYR A 430 -8.92 11.58 -14.73
C TYR A 430 -8.46 12.96 -15.20
N ALA A 431 -8.72 14.00 -14.40
CA ALA A 431 -8.31 15.36 -14.70
C ALA A 431 -7.70 16.04 -13.47
N VAL A 432 -6.65 16.84 -13.70
CA VAL A 432 -6.06 17.74 -12.70
C VAL A 432 -6.32 19.18 -13.09
N GLU A 433 -6.75 20.00 -12.14
CA GLU A 433 -6.96 21.43 -12.35
C GLU A 433 -5.69 22.22 -12.00
N VAL A 434 -5.29 23.14 -12.88
CA VAL A 434 -4.11 24.00 -12.73
C VAL A 434 -4.46 25.47 -12.96
N GLU A 435 -3.69 26.38 -12.35
CA GLU A 435 -3.80 27.82 -12.51
C GLU A 435 -2.62 28.35 -13.33
N GLN A 436 -2.88 29.30 -14.21
CA GLN A 436 -1.85 29.83 -15.10
C GLN A 436 -0.71 30.48 -14.30
N GLY A 437 0.53 30.21 -14.72
CA GLY A 437 1.75 30.73 -14.11
C GLY A 437 2.31 29.91 -12.95
N LYS A 438 1.50 29.00 -12.37
CA LYS A 438 1.85 28.15 -11.23
C LYS A 438 2.69 26.93 -11.63
N THR A 439 3.38 26.35 -10.66
CA THR A 439 4.23 25.16 -10.85
C THR A 439 3.73 23.99 -10.00
N TYR A 440 3.60 22.82 -10.62
CA TYR A 440 3.03 21.62 -10.03
C TYR A 440 4.06 20.50 -10.00
N LEU A 441 4.11 19.73 -8.91
CA LEU A 441 4.90 18.50 -8.83
C LEU A 441 4.00 17.31 -9.17
N LEU A 442 4.27 16.66 -10.30
CA LEU A 442 3.60 15.41 -10.66
C LEU A 442 4.47 14.23 -10.22
N ARG A 443 3.89 13.36 -9.40
CA ARG A 443 4.52 12.16 -8.83
C ARG A 443 4.07 10.95 -9.62
N ILE A 444 4.86 10.57 -10.62
CA ILE A 444 4.50 9.55 -11.60
C ILE A 444 5.05 8.19 -11.15
N ILE A 445 4.18 7.19 -11.12
CA ILE A 445 4.49 5.80 -10.73
C ILE A 445 4.09 4.92 -11.91
N ASN A 446 4.97 4.00 -12.33
CA ASN A 446 4.56 2.94 -13.25
C ASN A 446 4.31 1.64 -12.45
N SER A 447 3.02 1.33 -12.26
CA SER A 447 2.53 0.09 -11.66
C SER A 447 1.99 -0.91 -12.69
N ALA A 448 2.18 -0.66 -13.99
CA ALA A 448 1.90 -1.63 -15.04
C ALA A 448 2.64 -2.94 -14.76
N LEU A 449 2.07 -4.05 -15.19
CA LEU A 449 2.63 -5.38 -15.03
C LEU A 449 3.72 -5.65 -16.05
N ASN A 450 3.53 -5.28 -17.33
CA ASN A 450 4.38 -5.81 -18.40
C ASN A 450 4.97 -4.76 -19.36
N ASP A 451 4.61 -3.48 -19.25
CA ASP A 451 5.02 -2.47 -20.23
C ASP A 451 5.82 -1.31 -19.61
N GLU A 452 6.99 -1.02 -20.20
CA GLU A 452 7.65 0.29 -20.05
C GLU A 452 6.85 1.35 -20.81
N LEU A 453 6.65 2.53 -20.21
CA LEU A 453 5.76 3.54 -20.77
C LEU A 453 6.51 4.83 -21.08
N PHE A 454 6.28 5.38 -22.26
CA PHE A 454 6.44 6.80 -22.49
C PHE A 454 5.30 7.57 -21.85
N PHE A 455 5.60 8.68 -21.19
CA PHE A 455 4.61 9.63 -20.69
C PHE A 455 4.95 11.05 -21.14
N ALA A 456 3.94 11.80 -21.58
CA ALA A 456 4.09 13.20 -21.99
C ALA A 456 2.83 14.02 -21.70
N ILE A 457 2.97 15.35 -21.70
CA ILE A 457 1.88 16.30 -21.49
C ILE A 457 1.82 17.26 -22.67
N ALA A 458 0.66 17.39 -23.31
CA ALA A 458 0.53 18.20 -24.51
C ALA A 458 0.95 19.64 -24.25
N GLY A 459 1.93 20.10 -25.03
CA GLY A 459 2.51 21.44 -24.92
C GLY A 459 3.34 21.71 -23.67
N HIS A 460 3.43 20.84 -22.67
CA HIS A 460 4.12 21.16 -21.41
C HIS A 460 5.42 20.38 -21.27
N ASN A 461 6.50 21.11 -21.01
CA ASN A 461 7.77 20.49 -20.64
C ASN A 461 7.73 20.03 -19.19
N MET A 462 8.43 18.95 -18.91
CA MET A 462 8.59 18.34 -17.59
C MET A 462 10.03 18.50 -17.13
N THR A 463 10.25 19.01 -15.92
CA THR A 463 11.59 19.04 -15.31
C THR A 463 11.70 17.92 -14.29
N VAL A 464 12.47 16.88 -14.61
CA VAL A 464 12.71 15.74 -13.71
C VAL A 464 13.53 16.21 -12.52
N VAL A 465 13.09 15.91 -11.31
CA VAL A 465 13.75 16.37 -10.07
C VAL A 465 13.97 15.25 -9.04
N GLU A 466 13.35 14.10 -9.23
CA GLU A 466 13.41 12.98 -8.30
C GLU A 466 13.09 11.67 -9.03
N ILE A 467 13.77 10.59 -8.66
CA ILE A 467 13.48 9.21 -9.08
C ILE A 467 13.60 8.29 -7.87
N ASP A 468 12.69 7.33 -7.73
CA ASP A 468 12.78 6.25 -6.74
C ASP A 468 13.06 6.74 -5.29
N ALA A 469 12.41 7.85 -4.91
CA ALA A 469 12.59 8.57 -3.64
C ALA A 469 14.02 9.07 -3.36
N VAL A 470 14.72 9.50 -4.42
CA VAL A 470 16.01 10.18 -4.38
C VAL A 470 16.02 11.37 -5.34
N TYR A 471 16.56 12.52 -4.88
CA TYR A 471 16.67 13.71 -5.72
C TYR A 471 17.71 13.54 -6.84
N THR A 472 17.39 14.09 -8.00
CA THR A 472 18.27 14.08 -9.18
C THR A 472 18.80 15.47 -9.50
N LYS A 473 19.83 15.55 -10.34
CA LYS A 473 20.16 16.81 -11.02
C LYS A 473 19.03 17.16 -11.97
N PRO A 474 18.41 18.34 -11.84
CA PRO A 474 17.26 18.66 -12.67
C PRO A 474 17.61 18.73 -14.16
N PHE A 475 16.76 18.16 -15.00
CA PHE A 475 16.81 18.38 -16.44
C PHE A 475 15.39 18.42 -17.01
N THR A 476 15.22 19.17 -18.09
CA THR A 476 13.92 19.36 -18.75
C THR A 476 13.79 18.44 -19.96
N THR A 477 12.60 17.88 -20.17
CA THR A 477 12.25 16.98 -21.26
C THR A 477 10.78 17.12 -21.64
N GLU A 478 10.41 16.73 -22.85
CA GLU A 478 9.02 16.75 -23.35
C GLU A 478 8.26 15.45 -23.04
N ALA A 479 8.99 14.35 -22.91
CA ALA A 479 8.49 13.05 -22.50
C ALA A 479 9.45 12.40 -21.49
N ILE A 480 8.95 11.43 -20.73
CA ILE A 480 9.77 10.55 -19.88
C ILE A 480 9.58 9.10 -20.34
N LEU A 481 10.59 8.26 -20.10
CA LEU A 481 10.46 6.80 -20.12
C LEU A 481 10.42 6.32 -18.67
N ILE A 482 9.44 5.49 -18.33
CA ILE A 482 9.28 4.94 -16.98
C ILE A 482 8.90 3.46 -17.05
N ALA A 483 9.72 2.61 -16.45
CA ALA A 483 9.51 1.17 -16.44
C ALA A 483 8.69 0.71 -15.21
N PRO A 484 7.99 -0.45 -15.25
CA PRO A 484 7.37 -1.05 -14.06
C PRO A 484 8.33 -1.07 -12.87
N GLY A 485 7.85 -0.64 -11.69
CA GLY A 485 8.70 -0.48 -10.50
C GLY A 485 9.14 0.96 -10.26
N GLN A 486 9.37 1.71 -11.32
CA GLN A 486 9.98 3.03 -11.22
C GLN A 486 9.00 4.11 -10.77
N THR A 487 9.53 5.11 -10.07
CA THR A 487 8.85 6.38 -9.83
C THR A 487 9.68 7.54 -10.39
N THR A 488 9.01 8.60 -10.83
CA THR A 488 9.66 9.81 -11.34
C THR A 488 8.81 11.01 -10.98
N ASN A 489 9.39 11.99 -10.29
CA ASN A 489 8.71 13.26 -10.05
C ASN A 489 9.20 14.32 -11.03
N VAL A 490 8.24 15.06 -11.58
CA VAL A 490 8.48 16.13 -12.53
C VAL A 490 7.81 17.42 -12.07
N LEU A 491 8.50 18.54 -12.23
CA LEU A 491 7.91 19.87 -12.13
C LEU A 491 7.33 20.26 -13.49
N VAL A 492 6.08 20.72 -13.47
CA VAL A 492 5.35 21.20 -14.66
C VAL A 492 4.86 22.61 -14.37
N ARG A 493 5.26 23.57 -15.21
CA ARG A 493 4.79 24.95 -15.11
C ARG A 493 3.60 25.15 -16.03
N ALA A 494 2.48 25.63 -15.49
CA ALA A 494 1.27 25.94 -16.25
C ALA A 494 1.41 27.27 -17.01
N ASN A 495 2.33 27.31 -17.99
CA ASN A 495 2.73 28.51 -18.72
C ASN A 495 2.17 28.58 -20.15
N LYS A 496 1.20 27.74 -20.50
CA LYS A 496 0.54 27.76 -21.81
C LYS A 496 -0.71 28.62 -21.79
N VAL A 497 -1.29 28.82 -22.97
CA VAL A 497 -2.60 29.47 -23.11
C VAL A 497 -3.60 28.66 -22.28
N PRO A 498 -4.44 29.28 -21.44
CA PRO A 498 -5.42 28.56 -20.65
C PRO A 498 -6.30 27.66 -21.54
N GLY A 499 -6.24 26.35 -21.29
CA GLY A 499 -6.89 25.34 -22.13
C GLY A 499 -6.97 23.98 -21.45
N ARG A 500 -7.23 22.93 -22.24
CA ARG A 500 -7.20 21.54 -21.80
C ARG A 500 -6.14 20.79 -22.61
N TYR A 501 -5.34 19.98 -21.93
CA TYR A 501 -4.18 19.31 -22.51
C TYR A 501 -4.17 17.86 -22.06
N PHE A 502 -4.02 16.91 -22.99
CA PHE A 502 -3.88 15.52 -22.58
C PHE A 502 -2.51 15.29 -21.93
N MET A 503 -2.52 14.58 -20.82
CA MET A 503 -1.44 13.74 -20.36
C MET A 503 -1.64 12.38 -21.01
N ALA A 504 -0.62 11.80 -21.63
CA ALA A 504 -0.75 10.53 -22.33
C ALA A 504 0.38 9.57 -21.95
N ALA A 505 0.04 8.28 -21.87
CA ALA A 505 0.98 7.19 -21.66
C ALA A 505 0.80 6.10 -22.73
N ARG A 506 1.90 5.60 -23.29
CA ARG A 506 1.92 4.51 -24.29
C ARG A 506 3.20 3.69 -24.14
N SER A 507 3.13 2.39 -24.43
CA SER A 507 4.26 1.48 -24.36
C SER A 507 5.45 1.92 -25.23
N PHE A 508 6.63 1.73 -24.66
CA PHE A 508 7.91 1.64 -25.35
C PHE A 508 8.21 0.16 -25.60
N MET A 509 8.48 -0.20 -26.85
CA MET A 509 8.88 -1.55 -27.23
C MET A 509 9.74 -1.49 -28.49
N ASP A 510 11.02 -1.82 -28.35
CA ASP A 510 11.99 -1.90 -29.43
C ASP A 510 12.44 -3.34 -29.75
N ALA A 511 11.79 -4.32 -29.12
CA ALA A 511 11.88 -5.75 -29.42
C ALA A 511 10.66 -6.23 -30.24
N PRO A 512 10.80 -7.28 -31.07
CA PRO A 512 9.71 -7.81 -31.89
C PRO A 512 8.74 -8.69 -31.08
N ILE A 513 8.23 -8.16 -29.97
CA ILE A 513 7.29 -8.84 -29.08
C ILE A 513 5.95 -8.10 -29.02
N SER A 514 4.88 -8.86 -28.80
CA SER A 514 3.53 -8.31 -28.70
C SER A 514 3.34 -7.56 -27.38
N ILE A 515 2.73 -6.37 -27.46
CA ILE A 515 2.41 -5.50 -26.31
C ILE A 515 1.03 -4.84 -26.47
N ASP A 516 0.50 -4.24 -25.39
CA ASP A 516 -0.69 -3.40 -25.45
C ASP A 516 -0.36 -1.99 -25.98
N ASN A 517 -0.36 -1.81 -27.30
CA ASN A 517 -0.01 -0.52 -27.91
C ASN A 517 -1.11 0.57 -27.79
N LYS A 518 -2.05 0.45 -26.84
CA LYS A 518 -3.11 1.45 -26.67
C LYS A 518 -2.63 2.59 -25.77
N THR A 519 -3.05 3.81 -26.10
CA THR A 519 -2.63 5.02 -25.39
C THR A 519 -3.62 5.40 -24.29
N ALA A 520 -3.18 5.38 -23.04
CA ALA A 520 -3.95 5.92 -21.92
C ALA A 520 -3.89 7.44 -21.89
N THR A 521 -4.98 8.09 -21.47
CA THR A 521 -5.06 9.55 -21.43
C THR A 521 -5.74 10.07 -20.16
N ALA A 522 -5.22 11.19 -19.65
CA ALA A 522 -5.78 12.00 -18.58
C ALA A 522 -5.66 13.48 -18.97
N ILE A 523 -6.28 14.40 -18.22
CA ILE A 523 -6.41 15.80 -18.64
C ILE A 523 -5.73 16.73 -17.63
N LEU A 524 -4.82 17.59 -18.12
CA LEU A 524 -4.37 18.78 -17.42
C LEU A 524 -5.25 19.95 -17.88
N GLN A 525 -6.04 20.49 -16.94
CA GLN A 525 -7.09 21.48 -17.23
C GLN A 525 -6.80 22.79 -16.52
N TYR A 526 -6.73 23.88 -17.27
CA TYR A 526 -6.63 25.20 -16.66
C TYR A 526 -7.98 25.57 -16.02
N LYS A 527 -7.91 26.18 -14.83
CA LYS A 527 -9.06 26.62 -14.04
C LYS A 527 -9.98 27.52 -14.86
N GLY A 528 -11.28 27.25 -14.80
CA GLY A 528 -12.31 28.02 -15.51
C GLY A 528 -12.51 27.65 -16.98
N ILE A 529 -11.73 26.70 -17.54
CA ILE A 529 -11.92 26.23 -18.91
C ILE A 529 -13.07 25.20 -18.97
N PRO A 530 -14.08 25.37 -19.85
CA PRO A 530 -15.19 24.43 -20.00
C PRO A 530 -14.76 23.04 -20.49
N ASN A 531 -15.48 22.00 -20.05
CA ASN A 531 -15.25 20.62 -20.49
C ASN A 531 -15.61 20.36 -21.97
N THR A 532 -16.27 21.31 -22.63
CA THR A 532 -16.53 21.28 -24.08
C THR A 532 -15.29 21.56 -24.92
N VAL A 533 -14.23 22.14 -24.34
CA VAL A 533 -12.96 22.35 -25.03
C VAL A 533 -12.25 21.01 -25.19
N VAL A 534 -12.00 20.58 -26.42
CA VAL A 534 -11.34 19.31 -26.71
C VAL A 534 -9.84 19.43 -26.40
N PRO A 535 -9.28 18.58 -25.52
CA PRO A 535 -7.85 18.57 -25.24
C PRO A 535 -7.02 18.09 -26.44
N SER A 536 -5.82 18.66 -26.59
CA SER A 536 -4.84 18.23 -27.60
C SER A 536 -4.00 17.06 -27.09
N LEU A 537 -3.64 16.13 -27.98
CA LEU A 537 -2.73 15.02 -27.68
C LEU A 537 -1.26 15.48 -27.71
N PRO A 538 -0.39 14.98 -26.81
CA PRO A 538 1.04 15.21 -26.92
C PRO A 538 1.65 14.39 -28.07
N GLN A 539 2.78 14.85 -28.58
CA GLN A 539 3.64 14.03 -29.43
C GLN A 539 4.46 13.10 -28.52
N LEU A 540 4.03 11.83 -28.44
CA LEU A 540 4.82 10.79 -27.80
C LEU A 540 5.95 10.31 -28.73
N PRO A 541 7.12 9.91 -28.18
CA PRO A 541 8.16 9.25 -28.97
C PRO A 541 7.61 8.05 -29.75
N ALA A 542 8.30 7.66 -30.83
CA ALA A 542 7.94 6.46 -31.57
C ALA A 542 8.02 5.23 -30.65
N LEU A 543 7.18 4.23 -30.91
CA LEU A 543 7.05 3.03 -30.06
C LEU A 543 8.41 2.37 -29.79
N ASN A 544 9.27 2.30 -30.80
CA ASN A 544 10.58 1.67 -30.79
C ASN A 544 11.73 2.70 -30.74
N ASP A 545 11.54 3.86 -30.13
CA ASP A 545 12.55 4.92 -30.07
C ASP A 545 13.65 4.65 -29.03
N THR A 546 14.52 3.68 -29.33
CA THR A 546 15.68 3.31 -28.50
C THR A 546 16.61 4.51 -28.28
N ALA A 547 16.73 5.41 -29.26
CA ALA A 547 17.58 6.59 -29.16
C ALA A 547 17.07 7.55 -28.09
N PHE A 548 15.75 7.78 -28.03
CA PHE A 548 15.13 8.53 -26.96
C PHE A 548 15.33 7.85 -25.60
N ALA A 549 15.09 6.54 -25.51
CA ALA A 549 15.24 5.77 -24.26
C ALA A 549 16.66 5.89 -23.68
N LEU A 550 17.70 5.68 -24.50
CA LEU A 550 19.10 5.81 -24.10
C LEU A 550 19.46 7.25 -23.73
N SER A 551 18.97 8.24 -24.51
CA SER A 551 19.21 9.66 -24.25
C SER A 551 18.58 10.10 -22.92
N TYR A 552 17.33 9.72 -22.65
CA TYR A 552 16.64 10.00 -21.39
C TYR A 552 17.40 9.40 -20.19
N ASN A 553 17.74 8.10 -20.26
CA ASN A 553 18.45 7.43 -19.18
C ASN A 553 19.85 8.03 -18.93
N SER A 554 20.55 8.49 -19.97
CA SER A 554 21.87 9.12 -19.83
C SER A 554 21.85 10.47 -19.09
N LYS A 555 20.70 11.16 -19.05
CA LYS A 555 20.52 12.43 -18.35
C LYS A 555 20.26 12.25 -16.85
N LEU A 556 19.82 11.07 -16.41
CA LEU A 556 19.56 10.77 -15.01
C LEU A 556 20.88 10.75 -14.24
N ARG A 557 21.02 11.65 -13.27
CA ARG A 557 22.20 11.76 -12.40
C ARG A 557 21.75 12.06 -10.98
N SER A 558 22.43 11.49 -9.99
CA SER A 558 22.20 11.82 -8.58
C SER A 558 22.47 13.30 -8.35
N LEU A 559 21.68 13.95 -7.48
CA LEU A 559 21.87 15.36 -7.15
C LEU A 559 23.32 15.67 -6.71
N ASN A 560 23.92 14.76 -5.94
CA ASN A 560 25.30 14.77 -5.45
C ASN A 560 25.76 16.15 -4.94
N SER A 561 25.15 16.57 -3.84
CA SER A 561 25.44 17.83 -3.14
C SER A 561 25.88 17.57 -1.71
N LEU A 562 26.40 18.58 -1.00
CA LEU A 562 26.79 18.45 0.41
C LEU A 562 25.67 17.90 1.31
N LYS A 563 24.41 18.26 1.03
CA LYS A 563 23.24 17.82 1.80
C LYS A 563 22.68 16.47 1.32
N PHE A 564 22.93 16.11 0.07
CA PHE A 564 22.44 14.91 -0.59
C PHE A 564 23.58 14.25 -1.39
N PRO A 565 24.58 13.66 -0.71
CA PRO A 565 25.76 13.11 -1.37
C PRO A 565 25.43 11.80 -2.08
N ALA A 566 26.06 11.56 -3.24
CA ALA A 566 26.04 10.26 -3.91
C ALA A 566 27.18 9.39 -3.36
N ASN A 567 26.86 8.51 -2.41
CA ASN A 567 27.86 7.66 -1.74
C ASN A 567 28.19 6.40 -2.55
N VAL A 568 28.71 6.58 -3.76
CA VAL A 568 29.03 5.49 -4.69
C VAL A 568 30.14 4.59 -4.12
N PRO A 569 29.94 3.26 -4.03
CA PRO A 569 31.04 2.35 -3.70
C PRO A 569 32.15 2.41 -4.74
N LEU A 570 33.30 2.97 -4.37
CA LEU A 570 34.47 3.07 -5.26
C LEU A 570 35.29 1.78 -5.28
N LYS A 571 35.50 1.19 -4.10
CA LYS A 571 36.03 -0.17 -3.94
C LYS A 571 34.90 -1.16 -4.18
N VAL A 572 35.23 -2.27 -4.83
CA VAL A 572 34.33 -3.41 -5.06
C VAL A 572 34.93 -4.63 -4.38
N ASP A 573 34.18 -5.27 -3.49
CA ASP A 573 34.59 -6.49 -2.80
C ASP A 573 34.13 -7.76 -3.53
N ARG A 574 32.98 -7.69 -4.24
CA ARG A 574 32.46 -8.81 -5.04
C ARG A 574 31.92 -8.35 -6.38
N GLN A 575 32.30 -9.06 -7.44
CA GLN A 575 31.82 -8.83 -8.80
C GLN A 575 30.91 -9.98 -9.24
N LEU A 576 29.70 -9.63 -9.64
CA LEU A 576 28.68 -10.55 -10.14
C LEU A 576 28.37 -10.22 -11.60
N PHE A 577 28.09 -11.25 -12.38
CA PHE A 577 27.68 -11.15 -13.78
C PHE A 577 26.49 -12.07 -13.99
N TYR A 578 25.31 -11.50 -14.13
CA TYR A 578 24.06 -12.23 -14.31
C TYR A 578 23.55 -12.01 -15.75
N THR A 579 23.51 -13.10 -16.53
CA THR A 579 22.84 -13.09 -17.84
C THR A 579 21.35 -13.25 -17.66
N ILE A 580 20.59 -12.44 -18.38
CA ILE A 580 19.12 -12.44 -18.41
C ILE A 580 18.72 -13.23 -19.65
N GLY A 581 17.98 -14.32 -19.49
CA GLY A 581 17.61 -15.17 -20.62
C GLY A 581 16.18 -15.66 -20.55
N LEU A 582 15.46 -15.55 -21.67
CA LEU A 582 14.20 -16.22 -21.91
C LEU A 582 14.47 -17.60 -22.52
N GLY A 583 13.62 -18.58 -22.24
CA GLY A 583 13.86 -19.96 -22.65
C GLY A 583 12.58 -20.80 -22.73
N ILE A 584 12.74 -22.05 -23.15
CA ILE A 584 11.65 -23.01 -23.31
C ILE A 584 12.03 -24.31 -22.61
N ASN A 585 11.21 -24.74 -21.66
CA ASN A 585 11.39 -26.03 -20.98
C ASN A 585 10.26 -27.01 -21.33
N PRO A 586 10.52 -28.33 -21.30
CA PRO A 586 9.46 -29.33 -21.39
C PRO A 586 8.42 -29.16 -20.28
N CYS A 587 7.13 -29.27 -20.64
CA CYS A 587 6.02 -29.22 -19.71
C CYS A 587 5.00 -30.30 -20.09
N PRO A 588 5.09 -31.52 -19.51
CA PRO A 588 4.20 -32.63 -19.85
C PRO A 588 2.72 -32.36 -19.56
N THR A 589 2.42 -31.43 -18.64
CA THR A 589 1.06 -31.03 -18.26
C THR A 589 0.51 -29.88 -19.12
N CYS A 590 1.36 -29.20 -19.90
CA CYS A 590 0.95 -28.11 -20.77
C CYS A 590 0.46 -28.65 -22.11
N GLN A 591 -0.54 -27.99 -22.72
CA GLN A 591 -1.09 -28.42 -24.01
C GLN A 591 -0.05 -28.42 -25.14
N ASN A 592 0.87 -27.45 -25.15
CA ASN A 592 1.95 -27.38 -26.14
C ASN A 592 3.15 -28.30 -25.82
N GLY A 593 3.09 -29.11 -24.74
CA GLY A 593 4.19 -29.96 -24.28
C GLY A 593 5.43 -29.22 -23.79
N THR A 594 5.41 -27.88 -23.84
CA THR A 594 6.49 -26.97 -23.47
C THR A 594 5.92 -25.76 -22.74
N GLN A 595 6.76 -25.05 -22.00
CA GLN A 595 6.41 -23.80 -21.34
C GLN A 595 7.54 -22.78 -21.54
N LEU A 596 7.16 -21.52 -21.69
CA LEU A 596 8.11 -20.41 -21.61
C LEU A 596 8.65 -20.28 -20.19
N THR A 597 9.95 -19.99 -20.08
CA THR A 597 10.68 -19.80 -18.84
C THR A 597 11.60 -18.61 -18.96
N ALA A 598 12.08 -18.12 -17.83
CA ALA A 598 13.06 -17.05 -17.78
C ALA A 598 14.06 -17.33 -16.65
N SER A 599 15.29 -16.91 -16.85
CA SER A 599 16.40 -17.33 -16.00
C SER A 599 17.46 -16.26 -15.80
N LEU A 600 18.11 -16.32 -14.64
CA LEU A 600 19.38 -15.64 -14.39
C LEU A 600 20.49 -16.68 -14.44
N ASN A 601 21.55 -16.41 -15.21
CA ASN A 601 22.67 -17.35 -15.38
C ASN A 601 22.23 -18.77 -15.81
N ASN A 602 21.20 -18.86 -16.66
CA ASN A 602 20.58 -20.10 -17.14
C ASN A 602 19.92 -20.95 -16.03
N ILE A 603 19.62 -20.35 -14.88
CA ILE A 603 18.89 -20.99 -13.76
C ILE A 603 17.52 -20.33 -13.64
N THR A 604 16.47 -21.12 -13.89
CA THR A 604 15.08 -20.69 -13.69
C THR A 604 14.74 -20.85 -12.21
N PHE A 605 14.29 -19.76 -11.57
CA PHE A 605 14.00 -19.78 -10.14
C PHE A 605 12.76 -20.62 -9.82
N VAL A 606 12.88 -21.44 -8.79
CA VAL A 606 11.79 -22.27 -8.27
C VAL A 606 11.30 -21.67 -6.95
N MET A 607 10.00 -21.38 -6.87
CA MET A 607 9.40 -20.85 -5.63
C MET A 607 9.45 -21.91 -4.52
N PRO A 608 9.91 -21.55 -3.30
CA PRO A 608 9.83 -22.45 -2.15
C PRO A 608 8.40 -22.47 -1.59
N GLN A 609 8.13 -23.41 -0.68
CA GLN A 609 6.87 -23.48 0.07
C GLN A 609 6.94 -22.80 1.45
N ILE A 610 8.15 -22.40 1.86
CA ILE A 610 8.42 -21.69 3.11
C ILE A 610 9.13 -20.39 2.76
N GLY A 611 8.82 -19.31 3.47
CA GLY A 611 9.54 -18.04 3.33
C GLY A 611 11.05 -18.21 3.42
N LEU A 612 11.81 -17.77 2.43
CA LEU A 612 13.28 -17.85 2.45
C LEU A 612 13.91 -17.16 3.66
N LEU A 613 13.38 -16.00 4.07
CA LEU A 613 13.81 -15.30 5.29
C LEU A 613 13.53 -16.13 6.54
N GLN A 614 12.35 -16.77 6.61
CA GLN A 614 11.99 -17.67 7.70
C GLN A 614 12.94 -18.88 7.75
N ALA A 615 13.20 -19.50 6.61
CA ALA A 615 14.12 -20.62 6.52
C ALA A 615 15.56 -20.23 6.88
N HIS A 616 16.00 -19.03 6.48
CA HIS A 616 17.31 -18.48 6.83
C HIS A 616 17.42 -18.22 8.34
N TYR A 617 16.46 -17.48 8.91
CA TYR A 617 16.46 -17.08 10.33
C TYR A 617 16.39 -18.28 11.27
N PHE A 618 15.56 -19.29 10.97
CA PHE A 618 15.41 -20.50 11.77
C PHE A 618 16.37 -21.64 11.36
N ASN A 619 17.33 -21.38 10.46
CA ASN A 619 18.31 -22.35 9.96
C ASN A 619 17.66 -23.66 9.46
N GLN A 620 16.55 -23.55 8.74
CA GLN A 620 15.81 -24.70 8.20
C GLN A 620 16.55 -25.29 7.01
N LYS A 621 16.88 -26.59 7.09
CA LYS A 621 17.56 -27.32 6.03
C LYS A 621 16.57 -27.71 4.93
N GLY A 622 17.04 -27.76 3.69
CA GLY A 622 16.25 -28.29 2.58
C GLY A 622 15.44 -27.27 1.77
N VAL A 623 15.27 -26.04 2.27
CA VAL A 623 14.42 -25.01 1.63
C VAL A 623 15.10 -24.33 0.45
N PHE A 624 16.39 -23.98 0.58
CA PHE A 624 17.18 -23.31 -0.46
C PHE A 624 18.66 -23.71 -0.39
N THR A 625 19.44 -23.33 -1.39
CA THR A 625 20.92 -23.37 -1.36
C THR A 625 21.49 -21.97 -1.57
N THR A 626 22.74 -21.75 -1.18
CA THR A 626 23.45 -20.46 -1.26
C THR A 626 24.53 -20.42 -2.34
N ASP A 627 24.40 -21.30 -3.34
CA ASP A 627 25.41 -21.56 -4.36
C ASP A 627 25.03 -20.99 -5.74
N PHE A 628 24.20 -19.94 -5.79
CA PHE A 628 23.90 -19.25 -7.04
C PHE A 628 25.21 -18.73 -7.66
N PRO A 629 25.49 -19.02 -8.94
CA PRO A 629 26.79 -18.75 -9.53
C PRO A 629 27.00 -17.25 -9.80
N ASP A 630 28.17 -16.75 -9.45
CA ASP A 630 28.57 -15.35 -9.65
C ASP A 630 28.67 -14.97 -11.15
N ARG A 631 28.73 -15.96 -12.05
CA ARG A 631 28.87 -15.80 -13.50
C ARG A 631 28.06 -16.87 -14.24
N PRO A 632 27.68 -16.64 -15.50
CA PRO A 632 27.00 -17.64 -16.31
C PRO A 632 27.89 -18.89 -16.47
N PRO A 633 27.36 -20.11 -16.29
CA PRO A 633 28.15 -21.34 -16.37
C PRO A 633 28.87 -21.54 -17.71
N LYS A 634 28.26 -21.08 -18.80
CA LYS A 634 28.82 -21.14 -20.15
C LYS A 634 28.73 -19.77 -20.82
N PRO A 635 29.84 -19.03 -20.98
CA PRO A 635 29.83 -17.77 -21.70
C PRO A 635 29.62 -18.02 -23.20
N PHE A 636 28.91 -17.11 -23.85
CA PHE A 636 28.67 -17.10 -25.29
C PHE A 636 28.57 -15.64 -25.77
N ASN A 637 28.38 -15.45 -27.08
CA ASN A 637 28.06 -14.13 -27.60
C ASN A 637 26.60 -13.78 -27.24
N TYR A 638 26.40 -13.13 -26.09
CA TYR A 638 25.08 -12.94 -25.49
C TYR A 638 24.08 -12.24 -26.41
N THR A 639 24.55 -11.26 -27.17
CA THR A 639 23.69 -10.36 -27.98
C THR A 639 23.85 -10.57 -29.49
N GLY A 640 24.79 -11.41 -29.93
CA GLY A 640 25.08 -11.59 -31.36
C GLY A 640 24.43 -12.81 -31.99
N ALA A 641 24.15 -12.75 -33.29
CA ALA A 641 23.60 -13.84 -34.09
C ALA A 641 24.70 -14.79 -34.64
N PRO A 642 24.41 -16.09 -34.89
CA PRO A 642 23.14 -16.80 -34.64
C PRO A 642 23.03 -17.37 -33.22
N LEU A 643 21.81 -17.72 -32.78
CA LEU A 643 21.56 -18.44 -31.52
C LEU A 643 22.30 -19.79 -31.54
N THR A 644 23.51 -19.84 -31.00
CA THR A 644 24.27 -21.08 -30.79
C THR A 644 23.98 -21.72 -29.42
N ALA A 645 23.18 -21.06 -28.59
CA ALA A 645 22.92 -21.43 -27.21
C ALA A 645 21.60 -22.20 -27.06
N ASN A 646 21.58 -23.16 -26.14
CA ASN A 646 20.38 -23.94 -25.82
C ASN A 646 19.34 -23.05 -25.13
N LEU A 647 18.10 -23.09 -25.61
CA LEU A 647 16.97 -22.36 -25.00
C LEU A 647 16.42 -23.04 -23.74
N GLN A 648 16.80 -24.29 -23.49
CA GLN A 648 16.41 -24.99 -22.28
C GLN A 648 17.20 -24.47 -21.08
N THR A 649 16.47 -24.05 -20.06
CA THR A 649 17.03 -23.54 -18.81
C THR A 649 17.19 -24.66 -17.78
N SER A 650 18.13 -24.49 -16.86
CA SER A 650 18.28 -25.42 -15.74
C SER A 650 17.27 -25.09 -14.63
N GLN A 651 16.66 -26.13 -14.07
CA GLN A 651 15.82 -26.03 -12.88
C GLN A 651 16.45 -26.87 -11.76
N SER A 652 16.59 -26.28 -10.58
CA SER A 652 16.98 -26.99 -9.37
C SER A 652 15.74 -27.46 -8.60
N THR A 653 15.90 -28.46 -7.74
CA THR A 653 14.80 -28.93 -6.87
C THR A 653 14.41 -27.93 -5.77
N ARG A 654 15.23 -26.89 -5.56
CA ARG A 654 15.02 -25.81 -4.59
C ARG A 654 15.68 -24.52 -5.10
N PRO A 655 15.22 -23.33 -4.67
CA PRO A 655 15.84 -22.06 -5.08
C PRO A 655 17.32 -22.00 -4.69
N ARG A 656 18.15 -21.46 -5.61
CA ARG A 656 19.56 -21.16 -5.40
C ARG A 656 19.72 -19.65 -5.20
N LEU A 657 20.31 -19.24 -4.09
CA LEU A 657 20.44 -17.84 -3.68
C LEU A 657 21.91 -17.41 -3.69
N SER A 658 22.15 -16.11 -3.83
CA SER A 658 23.52 -15.57 -3.74
C SER A 658 23.77 -15.06 -2.31
N LYS A 659 24.68 -15.73 -1.60
CA LYS A 659 25.03 -15.35 -0.23
C LYS A 659 26.09 -14.25 -0.23
N ILE A 660 25.85 -13.15 0.46
CA ILE A 660 26.71 -11.96 0.49
C ILE A 660 27.10 -11.66 1.94
N ALA A 661 28.39 -11.42 2.18
CA ALA A 661 28.88 -10.99 3.48
C ALA A 661 28.39 -9.58 3.81
N PHE A 662 28.00 -9.35 5.07
CA PHE A 662 27.58 -8.04 5.57
C PHE A 662 28.60 -6.96 5.22
N ASN A 663 28.09 -5.79 4.82
CA ASN A 663 28.84 -4.58 4.48
C ASN A 663 29.78 -4.70 3.26
N SER A 664 29.75 -5.82 2.53
CA SER A 664 30.51 -5.95 1.29
C SER A 664 29.95 -5.04 0.19
N THR A 665 30.84 -4.50 -0.62
CA THR A 665 30.50 -3.70 -1.80
C THR A 665 30.38 -4.59 -3.02
N VAL A 666 29.23 -4.54 -3.69
CA VAL A 666 28.87 -5.43 -4.80
C VAL A 666 28.79 -4.63 -6.07
N GLU A 667 29.45 -5.10 -7.12
CA GLU A 667 29.22 -4.68 -8.50
C GLU A 667 28.51 -5.81 -9.24
N LEU A 668 27.32 -5.54 -9.75
CA LEU A 668 26.53 -6.52 -10.51
C LEU A 668 26.34 -6.01 -11.94
N ILE A 669 26.78 -6.82 -12.89
CA ILE A 669 26.50 -6.65 -14.30
C ILE A 669 25.28 -7.49 -14.65
N LEU A 670 24.23 -6.83 -15.11
CA LEU A 670 23.07 -7.45 -15.74
C LEU A 670 23.26 -7.40 -17.25
N GLN A 671 23.29 -8.56 -17.90
CA GLN A 671 23.55 -8.69 -19.34
C GLN A 671 22.31 -9.31 -20.00
N ASP A 672 21.63 -8.55 -20.84
CA ASP A 672 20.58 -9.09 -21.70
C ASP A 672 21.17 -10.08 -22.71
N THR A 673 20.37 -11.05 -23.13
CA THR A 673 20.75 -12.07 -24.12
C THR A 673 19.73 -12.11 -25.25
N ASN A 674 20.12 -12.64 -26.40
CA ASN A 674 19.21 -12.89 -27.52
C ASN A 674 18.50 -14.25 -27.45
N LEU A 675 18.43 -14.87 -26.26
CA LEU A 675 17.74 -16.14 -26.07
C LEU A 675 16.23 -15.90 -26.20
N LEU A 676 15.60 -16.52 -27.21
CA LEU A 676 14.27 -16.23 -27.76
C LEU A 676 14.12 -14.83 -28.38
N SER A 677 14.43 -13.79 -27.64
CA SER A 677 14.43 -12.40 -28.10
C SER A 677 15.40 -11.58 -27.26
N VAL A 678 15.84 -10.44 -27.79
CA VAL A 678 16.35 -9.35 -26.96
C VAL A 678 15.18 -8.54 -26.44
N GLU A 679 15.27 -7.98 -25.23
CA GLU A 679 14.21 -7.17 -24.64
C GLU A 679 14.75 -6.30 -23.50
N SER A 680 14.11 -5.16 -23.25
CA SER A 680 14.40 -4.37 -22.05
C SER A 680 13.81 -5.05 -20.81
N HIS A 681 14.61 -5.15 -19.75
CA HIS A 681 14.20 -5.81 -18.52
C HIS A 681 14.40 -4.91 -17.29
N PRO A 682 13.33 -4.34 -16.71
CA PRO A 682 13.42 -3.56 -15.47
C PRO A 682 13.75 -4.44 -14.28
N PHE A 683 15.01 -4.46 -13.83
CA PHE A 683 15.40 -5.21 -12.64
C PHE A 683 15.23 -4.39 -11.38
N HIS A 684 14.47 -4.94 -10.43
CA HIS A 684 14.23 -4.41 -9.10
C HIS A 684 15.02 -5.20 -8.04
N LEU A 685 15.58 -4.49 -7.05
CA LEU A 685 16.21 -5.09 -5.87
C LEU A 685 15.51 -4.59 -4.61
N HIS A 686 14.93 -5.52 -3.86
CA HIS A 686 14.32 -5.23 -2.56
C HIS A 686 15.37 -4.86 -1.52
N GLY A 687 14.99 -4.07 -0.51
CA GLY A 687 15.85 -3.70 0.62
C GLY A 687 16.96 -2.70 0.31
N TYR A 688 17.16 -2.33 -0.96
CA TYR A 688 18.25 -1.47 -1.41
C TYR A 688 17.78 -0.47 -2.46
N ASN A 689 18.47 0.67 -2.49
CA ASN A 689 18.74 1.37 -3.75
C ASN A 689 20.18 1.04 -4.15
N PHE A 690 20.49 1.16 -5.44
CA PHE A 690 21.79 0.93 -6.04
C PHE A 690 22.16 2.09 -6.99
N PHE A 691 23.45 2.28 -7.21
CA PHE A 691 23.97 3.25 -8.17
C PHE A 691 24.14 2.60 -9.55
N VAL A 692 23.53 3.17 -10.58
CA VAL A 692 23.71 2.73 -11.97
C VAL A 692 24.97 3.36 -12.53
N VAL A 693 26.10 2.65 -12.47
CA VAL A 693 27.43 3.20 -12.80
C VAL A 693 27.73 3.16 -14.29
N GLY A 694 27.04 2.33 -15.05
CA GLY A 694 27.19 2.28 -16.51
C GLY A 694 26.13 1.44 -17.18
N THR A 695 25.86 1.76 -18.44
CA THR A 695 24.90 1.05 -19.29
C THR A 695 25.44 1.08 -20.72
N GLY A 696 25.17 0.04 -21.51
CA GLY A 696 25.57 -0.01 -22.91
C GLY A 696 24.80 -1.07 -23.70
N VAL A 697 24.94 -1.01 -25.03
CA VAL A 697 24.40 -2.03 -25.95
C VAL A 697 25.49 -3.04 -26.28
N GLY A 698 25.10 -4.27 -26.60
CA GLY A 698 25.98 -5.40 -26.90
C GLY A 698 26.44 -6.15 -25.64
N ASN A 699 27.57 -6.83 -25.75
CA ASN A 699 28.14 -7.57 -24.62
C ASN A 699 29.01 -6.65 -23.75
N PHE A 700 28.91 -6.79 -22.43
CA PHE A 700 29.79 -6.11 -21.50
C PHE A 700 31.25 -6.59 -21.66
N ASP A 701 32.17 -5.65 -21.89
CA ASP A 701 33.61 -5.87 -21.90
C ASP A 701 34.21 -5.40 -20.55
N PRO A 702 34.64 -6.33 -19.67
CA PRO A 702 35.18 -6.00 -18.35
C PRO A 702 36.52 -5.25 -18.40
N LYS A 703 37.20 -5.19 -19.56
CA LYS A 703 38.45 -4.45 -19.72
C LYS A 703 38.24 -3.03 -20.25
N LYS A 704 37.14 -2.77 -20.96
CA LYS A 704 36.90 -1.47 -21.63
C LYS A 704 35.84 -0.63 -20.95
N HIS A 705 34.72 -1.23 -20.56
CA HIS A 705 33.56 -0.47 -20.09
C HIS A 705 33.70 0.12 -18.68
N PRO A 706 34.36 -0.54 -17.70
CA PRO A 706 34.56 0.06 -16.37
C PRO A 706 35.26 1.42 -16.39
N ALA A 707 36.15 1.67 -17.36
CA ALA A 707 36.83 2.95 -17.52
C ALA A 707 35.88 4.12 -17.87
N LYS A 708 34.66 3.82 -18.33
CA LYS A 708 33.62 4.82 -18.67
C LYS A 708 32.53 4.92 -17.60
N PHE A 709 32.66 4.20 -16.49
CA PHE A 709 31.66 4.25 -15.43
C PHE A 709 31.55 5.66 -14.84
N ASN A 710 30.32 6.11 -14.62
CA ASN A 710 30.07 7.28 -13.80
C ASN A 710 30.21 6.87 -12.33
N LEU A 711 31.36 7.20 -11.73
CA LEU A 711 31.65 6.98 -10.32
C LEU A 711 31.54 8.25 -9.48
N VAL A 712 31.01 9.34 -10.06
CA VAL A 712 30.91 10.65 -9.42
C VAL A 712 29.47 10.91 -8.98
N ASP A 713 28.51 10.82 -9.89
CA ASP A 713 27.10 11.06 -9.63
C ASP A 713 26.14 10.14 -10.43
N PRO A 714 26.41 8.83 -10.50
CA PRO A 714 25.49 7.87 -11.10
C PRO A 714 24.11 7.97 -10.43
N PRO A 715 23.00 7.77 -11.16
CA PRO A 715 21.68 7.81 -10.56
C PRO A 715 21.53 6.67 -9.54
N GLU A 716 21.01 7.00 -8.35
CA GLU A 716 20.59 6.03 -7.33
C GLU A 716 19.14 5.63 -7.59
N ARG A 717 18.88 4.33 -7.77
CA ARG A 717 17.56 3.77 -8.10
C ARG A 717 17.28 2.50 -7.33
N ASN A 718 16.02 2.06 -7.28
CA ASN A 718 15.68 0.70 -6.84
C ASN A 718 15.33 -0.22 -8.02
N THR A 719 15.04 0.36 -9.20
CA THR A 719 14.64 -0.37 -10.40
C THR A 719 15.30 0.23 -11.64
N ILE A 720 15.89 -0.60 -12.50
CA ILE A 720 16.55 -0.14 -13.74
C ILE A 720 16.24 -1.06 -14.93
N GLY A 721 15.79 -0.46 -16.04
CA GLY A 721 15.68 -1.13 -17.33
C GLY A 721 17.07 -1.48 -17.86
N VAL A 722 17.37 -2.77 -17.99
CA VAL A 722 18.53 -3.24 -18.75
C VAL A 722 18.19 -3.10 -20.22
N PRO A 723 18.95 -2.34 -21.03
CA PRO A 723 18.56 -2.08 -22.42
C PRO A 723 18.45 -3.35 -23.25
N THR A 724 17.53 -3.33 -24.21
CA THR A 724 17.38 -4.34 -25.26
C THR A 724 18.72 -4.66 -25.92
N GLY A 725 19.14 -5.92 -25.82
CA GLY A 725 20.40 -6.42 -26.37
C GLY A 725 21.62 -5.75 -25.73
N GLY A 726 21.54 -5.34 -24.47
CA GLY A 726 22.56 -4.56 -23.78
C GLY A 726 22.93 -5.07 -22.39
N TRP A 727 23.54 -4.19 -21.61
CA TRP A 727 23.97 -4.46 -20.26
C TRP A 727 23.85 -3.21 -19.37
N THR A 728 23.67 -3.45 -18.07
CA THR A 728 23.69 -2.42 -17.03
C THR A 728 24.56 -2.89 -15.87
N ALA A 729 25.45 -2.01 -15.41
CA ALA A 729 26.31 -2.18 -14.25
C ALA A 729 25.75 -1.38 -13.06
N ILE A 730 25.47 -2.07 -11.95
CA ILE A 730 25.01 -1.45 -10.72
C ILE A 730 26.00 -1.68 -9.58
N ARG A 731 26.09 -0.73 -8.64
CA ARG A 731 26.85 -0.89 -7.39
C ARG A 731 26.00 -0.59 -6.17
N PHE A 732 26.11 -1.44 -5.15
CA PHE A 732 25.50 -1.22 -3.84
C PHE A 732 26.38 -1.79 -2.74
N ARG A 733 26.08 -1.40 -1.50
CA ARG A 733 26.69 -1.95 -0.29
C ARG A 733 25.68 -2.86 0.37
N ALA A 734 26.03 -4.11 0.64
CA ALA A 734 25.16 -5.09 1.28
C ALA A 734 25.16 -4.88 2.82
N ASP A 735 24.69 -3.73 3.28
CA ASP A 735 24.65 -3.32 4.70
C ASP A 735 23.28 -3.54 5.37
N ASN A 736 22.39 -4.30 4.73
CA ASN A 736 21.07 -4.60 5.24
C ASN A 736 20.91 -6.14 5.37
N PRO A 737 21.03 -6.71 6.58
CA PRO A 737 21.01 -8.15 6.78
C PRO A 737 19.59 -8.68 6.53
N GLY A 738 19.49 -9.86 5.92
CA GLY A 738 18.19 -10.43 5.52
C GLY A 738 18.23 -11.23 4.23
N VAL A 739 17.04 -11.57 3.73
CA VAL A 739 16.86 -12.18 2.42
C VAL A 739 16.12 -11.18 1.53
N TRP A 740 16.78 -10.72 0.47
CA TRP A 740 16.31 -9.64 -0.37
C TRP A 740 16.06 -10.12 -1.79
N PHE A 741 14.83 -9.95 -2.25
CA PHE A 741 14.39 -10.40 -3.56
C PHE A 741 14.97 -9.52 -4.67
N MET A 742 15.43 -10.15 -5.76
CA MET A 742 15.87 -9.45 -6.96
C MET A 742 15.18 -10.07 -8.17
N HIS A 743 14.44 -9.28 -8.93
CA HIS A 743 13.64 -9.81 -10.02
C HIS A 743 13.39 -8.78 -11.13
N CYS A 744 13.06 -9.27 -12.32
CA CYS A 744 12.52 -8.43 -13.38
C CYS A 744 11.11 -7.97 -12.99
N HIS A 745 10.80 -6.68 -13.10
CA HIS A 745 9.50 -6.10 -12.71
C HIS A 745 8.43 -6.25 -13.81
N LEU A 746 8.75 -6.97 -14.88
CA LEU A 746 7.73 -7.52 -15.78
C LEU A 746 7.13 -8.76 -15.11
N GLU A 747 5.84 -8.71 -14.80
CA GLU A 747 5.19 -9.76 -13.99
C GLU A 747 5.22 -11.12 -14.69
N LEU A 748 5.12 -11.10 -16.03
CA LEU A 748 5.33 -12.26 -16.88
C LEU A 748 6.67 -12.94 -16.62
N HIS A 749 7.76 -12.17 -16.61
CA HIS A 749 9.10 -12.72 -16.42
C HIS A 749 9.36 -13.16 -14.98
N THR A 750 8.85 -12.42 -14.00
CA THR A 750 8.87 -12.85 -12.59
C THR A 750 8.16 -14.20 -12.41
N SER A 751 7.04 -14.39 -13.10
CA SER A 751 6.26 -15.64 -13.09
C SER A 751 7.04 -16.78 -13.76
N TRP A 752 7.73 -16.49 -14.86
CA TRP A 752 8.56 -17.45 -15.60
C TRP A 752 9.89 -17.82 -14.94
N GLY A 753 10.29 -17.12 -13.88
CA GLY A 753 11.46 -17.45 -13.07
C GLY A 753 12.64 -16.49 -13.19
N LEU A 754 12.44 -15.30 -13.79
CA LEU A 754 13.46 -14.26 -13.95
C LEU A 754 13.73 -13.49 -12.63
N LYS A 755 14.19 -14.23 -11.64
CA LYS A 755 14.33 -13.78 -10.26
C LYS A 755 15.41 -14.57 -9.52
N THR A 756 15.90 -14.00 -8.44
CA THR A 756 16.76 -14.64 -7.44
C THR A 756 16.60 -13.90 -6.11
N ALA A 757 17.35 -14.28 -5.09
CA ALA A 757 17.45 -13.49 -3.87
C ALA A 757 18.90 -13.46 -3.35
N PHE A 758 19.22 -12.38 -2.66
CA PHE A 758 20.45 -12.24 -1.90
C PHE A 758 20.22 -12.60 -0.44
N VAL A 759 21.06 -13.47 0.10
CA VAL A 759 21.13 -13.71 1.55
C VAL A 759 22.28 -12.86 2.07
N VAL A 760 21.96 -11.74 2.72
CA VAL A 760 22.95 -10.85 3.32
C VAL A 760 23.11 -11.26 4.78
N GLU A 761 24.33 -11.69 5.12
CA GLU A 761 24.65 -12.17 6.47
C GLU A 761 24.49 -11.07 7.53
N ASP A 762 24.33 -11.49 8.78
CA ASP A 762 24.45 -10.60 9.93
C ASP A 762 25.89 -10.08 10.06
N GLY A 763 26.02 -8.84 10.49
CA GLY A 763 27.29 -8.22 10.85
C GLY A 763 27.68 -8.42 12.32
N PRO A 764 28.78 -7.79 12.77
CA PRO A 764 29.35 -8.04 14.10
C PRO A 764 28.57 -7.38 15.26
N GLY A 765 27.64 -6.47 14.98
CA GLY A 765 26.94 -5.66 15.98
C GLY A 765 25.45 -6.01 16.11
N PRO A 766 24.81 -5.71 17.25
CA PRO A 766 23.36 -5.96 17.44
C PRO A 766 22.48 -5.09 16.53
N ASP A 767 23.01 -4.03 15.95
CA ASP A 767 22.40 -3.18 14.93
C ASP A 767 22.73 -3.63 13.49
N HIS A 768 23.54 -4.68 13.34
CA HIS A 768 23.91 -5.28 12.07
C HIS A 768 23.28 -6.66 11.84
N SER A 769 22.30 -7.03 12.66
CA SER A 769 21.58 -8.30 12.55
C SER A 769 20.11 -8.12 12.20
N ILE A 770 19.50 -9.13 11.56
CA ILE A 770 18.05 -9.19 11.29
C ILE A 770 17.28 -9.07 12.61
N LEU A 771 16.17 -8.32 12.60
CA LEU A 771 15.25 -8.28 13.74
C LEU A 771 14.57 -9.64 13.96
N PRO A 772 14.15 -9.98 15.19
CA PRO A 772 13.34 -11.17 15.40
C PRO A 772 12.02 -11.10 14.63
N PRO A 773 11.47 -12.24 14.16
CA PRO A 773 10.21 -12.26 13.44
C PRO A 773 9.06 -11.73 14.31
N PRO A 774 8.09 -11.01 13.72
CA PRO A 774 6.88 -10.61 14.42
C PRO A 774 6.09 -11.82 14.93
N LYS A 775 5.37 -11.63 16.06
CA LYS A 775 4.54 -12.69 16.66
C LYS A 775 3.36 -13.11 15.79
N ASP A 776 2.94 -12.25 14.87
CA ASP A 776 1.86 -12.49 13.91
C ASP A 776 2.36 -12.86 12.51
N LEU A 777 3.65 -13.24 12.36
CA LEU A 777 4.19 -13.73 11.08
C LEU A 777 3.29 -14.84 10.50
N PRO A 778 2.85 -14.75 9.23
CA PRO A 778 1.96 -15.75 8.66
C PRO A 778 2.61 -17.14 8.64
N PRO A 779 1.90 -18.19 9.08
CA PRO A 779 2.42 -19.54 9.02
C PRO A 779 2.55 -20.02 7.56
N CYS A 780 3.55 -20.87 7.37
CA CYS A 780 3.65 -21.84 6.30
C CYS A 780 3.26 -23.20 6.90
#